data_AF-A0A4U5UDP2-F1
#
_entry.id   AF-A0A4U5UDP2-F1
#
_cell.length_a   1.000
_cell.length_b   1.000
_cell.length_c   1.000
_cell.angle_alpha   90.00
_cell.angle_beta   90.00
_cell.angle_gamma   90.00
#
_symmetry.space_group_name_H-M   'P 1'
#
loop_
_entity.id
_entity.type
_entity.pdbx_description
1 polymer ?
#
loop_
_entity_poly.entity_id
_entity_poly.type
_entity_poly.pdbx_seq_one_letter_code
_entity_poly.pdbx_strand_id
1 'polypeptide(L)'
;MLCTVRQAAECHPPVGRGTGKRVMTAKEKKTQLDDRTRMTELFAVALPPLLAKYAVDAEKVTNLLQLPQFFDLEIYTTGRLEKHLESLLRQIREIVEKHTDTEVLEACSKTYHALCNEEFTIFNRVDIARSQLLDELVDKFNRLLEDFLQEGEDADEDDAYQVLSTLKRITAFHNAHDLSGWDLFTSNFKLLNTGIENGDMPEQIVIHSLQCTHYVILWHLAKSSEGGSRKDDLVTLRKQMRAFCMMCQRYLTNVNTAVKEQAFTILCDLLLIFSHQMVSGGREHLEPLVYSPEDSLQSELLSFILNHVFIDQDEDTNSTDGQQDDEAVKIEALHKRRNLLAAYCKLIIYCVVEMKTGADIFKQYMRYYNDYGDIIKETMSKTRQIDKIQCAKTLILSLQQLFNEMLSELGHGFDRSSSSFCGIKELARRFSLTFGLDQVKTRDAIAMLHKDGIEFAFKDPSPQGEGGPPLNLAFLDILSEFSSKLMRQDKRTVHMYLERFMTFQMALQREDCWLPLISYRNSLQAGGDDDTMSVMSGYSSRGSSIRSKKTKPPAATAGTSAAKRKLPEEESSTSEVWQQSMPTPVMLPSPHLTSTAMRDPKRSRDDSFMGVYPLPHDQQQPHQHPQHHQQTPQHHQTPMDYNSQVTWMLAQRQQEEARQQQERAMNYAKLRTNLQHAIRRGTGLMEEDEEPIVEDVMMSSEGRMDDLNEGMDFDTMDIDLPPSKNRRERSELKPDYFDPASIMDESITRVNHLTPCMPKGLRSYLDPQPTTGAMSPAAPQRPQRPQPLLVFSLAP
;
A
#
# COMPACT_ATOMS: atom_id res chain seq x y z
N MET A 1 -23.18 -5.83 19.01
CA MET A 1 -24.38 -6.11 18.18
C MET A 1 -24.03 -6.06 16.69
N LEU A 2 -23.60 -4.91 16.16
CA LEU A 2 -23.22 -4.76 14.75
C LEU A 2 -22.23 -5.84 14.28
N CYS A 3 -21.12 -6.04 14.99
CA CYS A 3 -20.07 -7.01 14.59
C CYS A 3 -20.59 -8.45 14.41
N THR A 4 -21.57 -8.88 15.22
CA THR A 4 -22.20 -10.21 15.10
C THR A 4 -23.20 -10.28 13.95
N VAL A 5 -23.88 -9.18 13.60
CA VAL A 5 -24.74 -9.11 12.41
C VAL A 5 -23.87 -9.18 11.15
N ARG A 6 -22.83 -8.34 11.08
CA ARG A 6 -21.85 -8.35 9.98
C ARG A 6 -21.26 -9.74 9.76
N GLN A 7 -20.71 -10.37 10.81
CA GLN A 7 -20.07 -11.68 10.67
C GLN A 7 -21.05 -12.80 10.26
N ALA A 8 -22.33 -12.73 10.66
CA ALA A 8 -23.35 -13.68 10.21
C ALA A 8 -23.73 -13.47 8.74
N ALA A 9 -23.87 -12.21 8.29
CA ALA A 9 -24.20 -11.86 6.91
C ALA A 9 -23.04 -12.13 5.93
N GLU A 10 -21.81 -11.74 6.28
CA GLU A 10 -20.60 -11.91 5.47
C GLU A 10 -20.04 -13.35 5.51
N CYS A 11 -20.25 -14.07 6.62
CA CYS A 11 -19.73 -15.42 6.87
C CYS A 11 -18.20 -15.61 6.76
N HIS A 12 -17.42 -14.52 6.79
CA HIS A 12 -15.96 -14.55 6.96
C HIS A 12 -15.51 -13.85 8.26
N PRO A 13 -14.30 -14.14 8.78
CA PRO A 13 -13.70 -13.35 9.86
C PRO A 13 -13.46 -11.89 9.42
N PRO A 14 -13.24 -10.95 10.37
CA PRO A 14 -12.78 -9.60 10.05
C PRO A 14 -11.36 -9.59 9.44
N VAL A 15 -10.97 -8.43 8.90
CA VAL A 15 -9.61 -8.14 8.40
C VAL A 15 -8.55 -8.54 9.45
N GLY A 16 -7.41 -9.05 8.98
CA GLY A 16 -6.35 -9.61 9.84
C GLY A 16 -6.66 -10.96 10.50
N ARG A 17 -7.92 -11.44 10.44
CA ARG A 17 -8.35 -12.76 11.00
C ARG A 17 -8.80 -13.77 9.95
N GLY A 18 -8.88 -13.36 8.68
CA GLY A 18 -9.24 -14.23 7.56
C GLY A 18 -8.19 -15.29 7.24
N THR A 19 -8.65 -16.48 6.82
CA THR A 19 -7.81 -17.42 6.05
C THR A 19 -8.17 -17.25 4.58
N GLY A 20 -7.15 -17.13 3.71
CA GLY A 20 -7.31 -16.63 2.34
C GLY A 20 -8.36 -17.37 1.51
N LYS A 21 -9.27 -16.60 0.87
CA LYS A 21 -10.34 -17.04 -0.05
C LYS A 21 -10.98 -18.41 0.28
N ARG A 22 -11.34 -18.62 1.55
CA ARG A 22 -12.03 -19.83 2.01
C ARG A 22 -13.42 -19.96 1.34
N VAL A 23 -13.62 -21.03 0.58
CA VAL A 23 -14.93 -21.36 -0.01
C VAL A 23 -15.91 -21.86 1.05
N MET A 24 -17.11 -21.27 1.10
CA MET A 24 -18.19 -21.69 2.00
C MET A 24 -18.85 -22.99 1.55
N THR A 25 -19.09 -23.91 2.49
CA THR A 25 -19.86 -25.14 2.25
C THR A 25 -21.34 -24.84 2.00
N ALA A 26 -22.07 -25.77 1.37
CA ALA A 26 -23.51 -25.65 1.16
C ALA A 26 -24.31 -25.47 2.47
N LYS A 27 -23.83 -26.04 3.59
CA LYS A 27 -24.42 -25.82 4.92
C LYS A 27 -24.21 -24.38 5.41
N GLU A 28 -22.99 -23.86 5.31
CA GLU A 28 -22.68 -22.48 5.71
C GLU A 28 -23.46 -21.48 4.85
N LYS A 29 -23.56 -21.69 3.53
CA LYS A 29 -24.40 -20.85 2.64
C LYS A 29 -25.88 -20.87 3.02
N LYS A 30 -26.42 -22.02 3.43
CA LYS A 30 -27.81 -22.06 3.94
C LYS A 30 -27.94 -21.27 5.25
N THR A 31 -27.04 -21.48 6.21
CA THR A 31 -27.08 -20.75 7.49
C THR A 31 -26.94 -19.23 7.30
N GLN A 32 -26.08 -18.78 6.38
CA GLN A 32 -25.95 -17.38 5.98
C GLN A 32 -27.29 -16.77 5.53
N LEU A 33 -28.05 -17.48 4.67
CA LEU A 33 -29.35 -17.03 4.21
C LEU A 33 -30.41 -17.09 5.34
N ASP A 34 -30.51 -18.22 6.04
CA ASP A 34 -31.46 -18.42 7.16
C ASP A 34 -31.26 -17.35 8.27
N ASP A 35 -30.03 -16.89 8.51
CA ASP A 35 -29.70 -15.83 9.46
C ASP A 35 -29.88 -14.43 8.85
N ARG A 36 -29.54 -14.19 7.58
CA ARG A 36 -29.82 -12.90 6.89
C ARG A 36 -31.31 -12.56 6.90
N THR A 37 -32.16 -13.54 6.57
CA THR A 37 -33.63 -13.41 6.63
C THR A 37 -34.07 -13.03 8.04
N ARG A 38 -33.67 -13.80 9.06
CA ARG A 38 -34.08 -13.56 10.47
C ARG A 38 -33.59 -12.22 11.01
N MET A 39 -32.37 -11.80 10.66
CA MET A 39 -31.85 -10.49 11.05
C MET A 39 -32.61 -9.35 10.39
N THR A 40 -32.98 -9.51 9.11
CA THR A 40 -33.77 -8.50 8.38
C THR A 40 -35.17 -8.35 8.98
N GLU A 41 -35.89 -9.46 9.20
CA GLU A 41 -37.22 -9.44 9.83
C GLU A 41 -37.19 -8.76 11.20
N LEU A 42 -36.19 -9.07 12.02
CA LEU A 42 -36.02 -8.51 13.36
C LEU A 42 -35.66 -7.01 13.33
N PHE A 43 -34.62 -6.64 12.57
CA PHE A 43 -34.10 -5.27 12.58
C PHE A 43 -34.88 -4.31 11.70
N ALA A 44 -35.61 -4.75 10.67
CA ALA A 44 -36.57 -3.89 9.98
C ALA A 44 -37.60 -3.31 10.97
N VAL A 45 -38.10 -4.12 11.90
CA VAL A 45 -39.04 -3.69 12.95
C VAL A 45 -38.33 -2.92 14.08
N ALA A 46 -37.16 -3.38 14.53
CA ALA A 46 -36.48 -2.86 15.72
C ALA A 46 -35.55 -1.66 15.48
N LEU A 47 -35.04 -1.44 14.27
CA LEU A 47 -34.10 -0.36 13.97
C LEU A 47 -34.72 1.04 14.09
N PRO A 48 -35.93 1.34 13.56
CA PRO A 48 -36.52 2.68 13.72
C PRO A 48 -36.66 3.16 15.18
N PRO A 49 -37.19 2.37 16.14
CA PRO A 49 -37.24 2.80 17.55
C PRO A 49 -35.88 2.79 18.25
N LEU A 50 -34.88 2.03 17.77
CA LEU A 50 -33.50 2.13 18.25
C LEU A 50 -32.87 3.46 17.81
N LEU A 51 -32.98 3.83 16.54
CA LEU A 51 -32.53 5.13 16.04
C LEU A 51 -33.22 6.27 16.80
N ALA A 52 -34.55 6.24 16.94
CA ALA A 52 -35.31 7.25 17.68
C ALA A 52 -34.85 7.42 19.14
N LYS A 53 -34.50 6.31 19.81
CA LYS A 53 -34.01 6.31 21.20
C LYS A 53 -32.59 6.87 21.33
N TYR A 54 -31.73 6.63 20.35
CA TYR A 54 -30.31 6.99 20.38
C TYR A 54 -29.95 8.15 19.44
N ALA A 55 -30.95 8.87 18.89
CA ALA A 55 -30.81 9.82 17.78
C ALA A 55 -29.82 10.99 18.00
N VAL A 56 -29.40 11.26 19.24
CA VAL A 56 -28.44 12.32 19.60
C VAL A 56 -27.01 11.81 19.82
N ASP A 57 -26.80 10.49 19.77
CA ASP A 57 -25.56 9.81 20.15
C ASP A 57 -24.84 9.32 18.88
N ALA A 58 -23.88 10.11 18.39
CA ALA A 58 -23.24 9.91 17.09
C ALA A 58 -22.66 8.49 16.91
N GLU A 59 -21.81 8.04 17.84
CA GLU A 59 -21.21 6.70 17.83
C GLU A 59 -22.27 5.59 17.69
N LYS A 60 -23.37 5.66 18.46
CA LYS A 60 -24.44 4.65 18.42
C LYS A 60 -25.26 4.74 17.14
N VAL A 61 -25.49 5.95 16.63
CA VAL A 61 -26.21 6.16 15.36
C VAL A 61 -25.39 5.64 14.18
N THR A 62 -24.11 5.99 14.05
CA THR A 62 -23.19 5.47 13.02
C THR A 62 -23.14 3.94 13.05
N ASN A 63 -23.07 3.32 14.24
CA ASN A 63 -23.12 1.86 14.38
C ASN A 63 -24.49 1.23 14.01
N LEU A 64 -25.61 1.90 14.30
CA LEU A 64 -26.95 1.40 13.99
C LEU A 64 -27.28 1.51 12.49
N LEU A 65 -26.82 2.58 11.83
CA LEU A 65 -27.01 2.84 10.40
C LEU A 65 -26.23 1.88 9.50
N GLN A 66 -25.24 1.16 10.00
CA GLN A 66 -24.59 0.08 9.22
C GLN A 66 -25.49 -1.16 9.05
N LEU A 67 -26.55 -1.34 9.86
CA LEU A 67 -27.36 -2.57 9.82
C LEU A 67 -28.10 -2.84 8.49
N PRO A 68 -28.73 -1.85 7.81
CA PRO A 68 -29.46 -2.10 6.56
C PRO A 68 -28.58 -2.58 5.40
N GLN A 69 -27.27 -2.33 5.45
CA GLN A 69 -26.30 -2.82 4.45
C GLN A 69 -26.19 -4.36 4.44
N PHE A 70 -26.70 -5.03 5.48
CA PHE A 70 -26.73 -6.50 5.61
C PHE A 70 -28.14 -7.09 5.42
N PHE A 71 -29.14 -6.29 5.05
CA PHE A 71 -30.53 -6.74 4.93
C PHE A 71 -30.83 -7.44 3.60
N ASP A 72 -31.86 -8.26 3.62
CA ASP A 72 -32.48 -8.86 2.44
C ASP A 72 -33.68 -7.99 2.01
N LEU A 73 -33.46 -7.05 1.08
CA LEU A 73 -34.41 -5.97 0.82
C LEU A 73 -35.77 -6.44 0.25
N GLU A 74 -35.85 -7.65 -0.33
CA GLU A 74 -37.10 -8.26 -0.76
C GLU A 74 -38.07 -8.51 0.42
N ILE A 75 -37.55 -8.69 1.64
CA ILE A 75 -38.35 -8.92 2.86
C ILE A 75 -39.19 -7.70 3.24
N TYR A 76 -38.81 -6.49 2.83
CA TYR A 76 -39.65 -5.30 3.08
C TYR A 76 -41.01 -5.39 2.40
N THR A 77 -41.08 -5.97 1.20
CA THR A 77 -42.32 -6.15 0.42
C THR A 77 -42.97 -7.50 0.73
N THR A 78 -42.20 -8.60 0.72
CA THR A 78 -42.77 -9.96 0.93
C THR A 78 -43.24 -10.17 2.38
N GLY A 79 -42.54 -9.60 3.36
CA GLY A 79 -42.91 -9.60 4.77
C GLY A 79 -43.94 -8.53 5.18
N ARG A 80 -44.37 -7.67 4.25
CA ARG A 80 -45.29 -6.53 4.49
C ARG A 80 -44.79 -5.56 5.59
N LEU A 81 -43.52 -5.17 5.46
CA LEU A 81 -42.81 -4.31 6.42
C LEU A 81 -42.68 -2.86 5.91
N GLU A 82 -43.47 -2.46 4.91
CA GLU A 82 -43.37 -1.16 4.24
C GLU A 82 -43.54 0.02 5.20
N LYS A 83 -44.43 -0.11 6.20
CA LYS A 83 -44.62 0.86 7.30
C LYS A 83 -43.38 1.03 8.19
N HIS A 84 -42.54 0.00 8.28
CA HIS A 84 -41.29 0.05 9.04
C HIS A 84 -40.17 0.67 8.20
N LEU A 85 -40.16 0.47 6.88
CA LEU A 85 -39.31 1.23 5.96
C LEU A 85 -39.65 2.73 6.00
N GLU A 86 -40.92 3.11 5.91
CA GLU A 86 -41.37 4.50 6.08
C GLU A 86 -40.87 5.11 7.41
N SER A 87 -40.99 4.37 8.51
CA SER A 87 -40.49 4.84 9.80
C SER A 87 -38.97 4.83 9.92
N LEU A 88 -38.25 4.01 9.15
CA LEU A 88 -36.78 4.04 9.06
C LEU A 88 -36.32 5.31 8.34
N LEU A 89 -36.86 5.56 7.14
CA LEU A 89 -36.51 6.73 6.32
C LEU A 89 -36.74 8.04 7.07
N ARG A 90 -37.88 8.18 7.76
CA ARG A 90 -38.15 9.34 8.63
C ARG A 90 -37.09 9.50 9.74
N GLN A 91 -36.65 8.42 10.37
CA GLN A 91 -35.64 8.51 11.43
C GLN A 91 -34.25 8.84 10.89
N ILE A 92 -33.89 8.38 9.68
CA ILE A 92 -32.65 8.79 9.00
C ILE A 92 -32.71 10.29 8.66
N ARG A 93 -33.83 10.79 8.11
CA ARG A 93 -34.06 12.23 7.85
C ARG A 93 -33.90 13.07 9.13
N GLU A 94 -34.57 12.66 10.22
CA GLU A 94 -34.42 13.30 11.54
C GLU A 94 -32.98 13.29 12.08
N ILE A 95 -32.17 12.27 11.76
CA ILE A 95 -30.75 12.20 12.13
C ILE A 95 -29.93 13.18 11.29
N VAL A 96 -30.11 13.21 9.96
CA VAL A 96 -29.41 14.13 9.05
C VAL A 96 -29.66 15.59 9.43
N GLU A 97 -30.86 15.94 9.86
CA GLU A 97 -31.18 17.29 10.36
C GLU A 97 -30.43 17.63 11.65
N LYS A 98 -30.37 16.68 12.61
CA LYS A 98 -29.84 16.92 13.96
C LYS A 98 -28.32 16.86 14.05
N HIS A 99 -27.64 16.19 13.11
CA HIS A 99 -26.19 15.97 13.14
C HIS A 99 -25.41 16.83 12.15
N THR A 100 -24.18 17.13 12.53
CA THR A 100 -23.13 17.74 11.71
C THR A 100 -21.83 16.92 11.72
N ASP A 101 -21.82 15.79 12.42
CA ASP A 101 -20.72 14.83 12.43
C ASP A 101 -20.55 14.17 11.05
N THR A 102 -19.30 13.93 10.65
CA THR A 102 -19.00 13.40 9.31
C THR A 102 -19.36 11.92 9.18
N GLU A 103 -19.08 11.10 10.21
CA GLU A 103 -19.37 9.66 10.15
C GLU A 103 -20.87 9.38 10.18
N VAL A 104 -21.64 10.11 10.99
CA VAL A 104 -23.10 10.00 11.04
C VAL A 104 -23.71 10.34 9.67
N LEU A 105 -23.29 11.44 9.06
CA LEU A 105 -23.81 11.87 7.75
C LEU A 105 -23.41 10.92 6.62
N GLU A 106 -22.17 10.40 6.65
CA GLU A 106 -21.72 9.38 5.71
C GLU A 106 -22.47 8.05 5.90
N ALA A 107 -22.74 7.65 7.15
CA ALA A 107 -23.55 6.47 7.45
C ALA A 107 -25.01 6.64 7.00
N CYS A 108 -25.61 7.82 7.14
CA CYS A 108 -26.94 8.13 6.57
C CYS A 108 -26.93 7.99 5.03
N SER A 109 -25.94 8.59 4.37
CA SER A 109 -25.74 8.53 2.92
C SER A 109 -25.56 7.07 2.42
N LYS A 110 -24.63 6.31 3.02
CA LYS A 110 -24.43 4.88 2.74
C LYS A 110 -25.69 4.04 3.00
N THR A 111 -26.51 4.40 3.99
CA THR A 111 -27.80 3.73 4.25
C THR A 111 -28.82 4.01 3.16
N TYR A 112 -28.99 5.27 2.75
CA TYR A 112 -29.86 5.63 1.62
C TYR A 112 -29.38 4.96 0.33
N HIS A 113 -28.08 4.90 0.07
CA HIS A 113 -27.51 4.22 -1.10
C HIS A 113 -27.87 2.72 -1.11
N ALA A 114 -27.66 2.01 0.00
CA ALA A 114 -28.02 0.60 0.11
C ALA A 114 -29.53 0.34 -0.06
N LEU A 115 -30.39 1.26 0.39
CA LEU A 115 -31.85 1.15 0.24
C LEU A 115 -32.35 1.58 -1.16
N CYS A 116 -31.60 2.40 -1.89
CA CYS A 116 -31.88 2.86 -3.26
C CYS A 116 -31.36 1.88 -4.34
N ASN A 117 -31.42 0.57 -4.14
CA ASN A 117 -31.13 -0.41 -5.20
C ASN A 117 -32.36 -0.64 -6.09
N GLU A 118 -32.24 -0.33 -7.39
CA GLU A 118 -33.27 -0.49 -8.43
C GLU A 118 -33.75 -1.94 -8.63
N GLU A 119 -32.95 -2.94 -8.25
CA GLU A 119 -33.34 -4.36 -8.30
C GLU A 119 -34.54 -4.69 -7.38
N PHE A 120 -34.83 -3.82 -6.39
CA PHE A 120 -35.85 -4.08 -5.37
C PHE A 120 -37.05 -3.15 -5.49
N THR A 121 -38.24 -3.72 -5.29
CA THR A 121 -39.54 -3.01 -5.36
C THR A 121 -39.71 -1.84 -4.39
N ILE A 122 -38.82 -1.68 -3.40
CA ILE A 122 -38.79 -0.54 -2.48
C ILE A 122 -38.19 0.74 -3.10
N PHE A 123 -37.42 0.64 -4.18
CA PHE A 123 -36.63 1.74 -4.77
C PHE A 123 -37.38 3.07 -4.83
N ASN A 124 -38.50 3.12 -5.57
CA ASN A 124 -39.27 4.35 -5.79
C ASN A 124 -39.71 5.06 -4.50
N ARG A 125 -39.90 4.31 -3.41
CA ARG A 125 -40.32 4.86 -2.11
C ARG A 125 -39.15 5.47 -1.34
N VAL A 126 -37.99 4.81 -1.40
CA VAL A 126 -36.75 5.31 -0.81
C VAL A 126 -36.28 6.55 -1.58
N ASP A 127 -36.38 6.50 -2.90
CA ASP A 127 -35.97 7.58 -3.80
C ASP A 127 -36.80 8.86 -3.63
N ILE A 128 -38.12 8.76 -3.48
CA ILE A 128 -38.96 9.93 -3.15
C ILE A 128 -38.52 10.56 -1.82
N ALA A 129 -38.27 9.75 -0.79
CA ALA A 129 -37.82 10.24 0.52
C ALA A 129 -36.38 10.78 0.51
N ARG A 130 -35.51 10.28 -0.38
CA ARG A 130 -34.17 10.80 -0.65
C ARG A 130 -34.25 12.15 -1.34
N SER A 131 -35.02 12.25 -2.42
CA SER A 131 -35.14 13.45 -3.24
C SER A 131 -35.71 14.62 -2.44
N GLN A 132 -36.77 14.38 -1.65
CA GLN A 132 -37.35 15.40 -0.76
C GLN A 132 -36.34 15.95 0.27
N LEU A 133 -35.51 15.09 0.86
CA LEU A 133 -34.43 15.51 1.77
C LEU A 133 -33.36 16.34 1.02
N LEU A 134 -33.01 15.95 -0.20
CA LEU A 134 -32.01 16.67 -0.99
C LEU A 134 -32.52 18.03 -1.49
N ASP A 135 -33.76 18.12 -1.97
CA ASP A 135 -34.40 19.38 -2.35
C ASP A 135 -34.38 20.38 -1.18
N GLU A 136 -34.83 19.96 0.01
CA GLU A 136 -34.85 20.82 1.21
C GLU A 136 -33.43 21.27 1.66
N LEU A 137 -32.43 20.40 1.52
CA LEU A 137 -31.04 20.74 1.85
C LEU A 137 -30.43 21.72 0.85
N VAL A 138 -30.65 21.52 -0.46
CA VAL A 138 -30.14 22.39 -1.52
C VAL A 138 -30.84 23.75 -1.50
N ASP A 139 -32.17 23.79 -1.32
CA ASP A 139 -32.93 25.03 -1.17
C ASP A 139 -32.57 25.77 0.13
N LYS A 140 -32.13 25.09 1.19
CA LYS A 140 -31.54 25.75 2.36
C LYS A 140 -30.14 26.30 2.04
N PHE A 141 -29.27 25.51 1.41
CA PHE A 141 -27.89 25.89 1.10
C PHE A 141 -27.81 27.10 0.17
N ASN A 142 -28.60 27.13 -0.91
CA ASN A 142 -28.56 28.26 -1.85
C ASN A 142 -29.02 29.57 -1.22
N ARG A 143 -30.04 29.57 -0.36
CA ARG A 143 -30.47 30.78 0.39
C ARG A 143 -29.39 31.26 1.36
N LEU A 144 -28.86 30.34 2.19
CA LEU A 144 -27.74 30.66 3.09
C LEU A 144 -26.52 31.19 2.35
N LEU A 145 -26.28 30.73 1.11
CA LEU A 145 -25.17 31.19 0.28
C LEU A 145 -25.43 32.56 -0.38
N GLU A 146 -26.69 32.91 -0.64
CA GLU A 146 -27.08 34.26 -1.09
C GLU A 146 -26.91 35.28 0.04
N ASP A 147 -27.34 34.93 1.27
CA ASP A 147 -27.16 35.75 2.46
C ASP A 147 -25.66 35.90 2.83
N PHE A 148 -24.93 34.77 2.93
CA PHE A 148 -23.50 34.72 3.36
C PHE A 148 -22.50 35.36 2.39
N LEU A 149 -22.88 35.61 1.13
CA LEU A 149 -22.03 36.25 0.12
C LEU A 149 -22.52 37.68 -0.25
N GLN A 150 -23.37 38.29 0.59
CA GLN A 150 -23.90 39.64 0.33
C GLN A 150 -22.82 40.72 0.54
N GLU A 151 -22.55 41.51 -0.50
CA GLU A 151 -21.55 42.60 -0.44
C GLU A 151 -21.92 43.67 0.60
N GLY A 152 -21.11 43.80 1.65
CA GLY A 152 -21.19 44.89 2.63
C GLY A 152 -21.74 44.53 4.00
N GLU A 153 -22.04 43.25 4.25
CA GLU A 153 -22.35 42.72 5.59
C GLU A 153 -21.28 41.67 5.97
N ASP A 154 -20.67 41.83 7.15
CA ASP A 154 -19.66 40.90 7.66
C ASP A 154 -20.39 39.67 8.25
N ALA A 155 -20.39 38.54 7.55
CA ALA A 155 -21.03 37.30 8.00
C ALA A 155 -20.38 36.73 9.27
N ASP A 156 -21.20 36.25 10.22
CA ASP A 156 -20.71 35.84 11.54
C ASP A 156 -20.43 34.33 11.69
N GLU A 157 -20.03 33.89 12.89
CA GLU A 157 -19.72 32.49 13.18
C GLU A 157 -20.98 31.58 13.11
N ASP A 158 -22.17 32.09 13.43
CA ASP A 158 -23.43 31.35 13.33
C ASP A 158 -23.85 31.19 11.85
N ASP A 159 -23.71 32.24 11.03
CA ASP A 159 -23.93 32.16 9.57
C ASP A 159 -22.98 31.18 8.91
N ALA A 160 -21.67 31.27 9.21
CA ALA A 160 -20.66 30.33 8.74
C ALA A 160 -20.98 28.89 9.18
N TYR A 161 -21.49 28.70 10.40
CA TYR A 161 -21.94 27.39 10.88
C TYR A 161 -23.22 26.89 10.17
N GLN A 162 -24.16 27.77 9.81
CA GLN A 162 -25.32 27.38 9.01
C GLN A 162 -24.93 26.93 7.60
N VAL A 163 -24.05 27.69 6.92
CA VAL A 163 -23.49 27.32 5.60
C VAL A 163 -22.74 26.00 5.71
N LEU A 164 -21.74 25.91 6.60
CA LEU A 164 -20.93 24.71 6.80
C LEU A 164 -21.78 23.48 7.11
N SER A 165 -22.69 23.58 8.10
CA SER A 165 -23.48 22.42 8.51
C SER A 165 -24.39 21.92 7.38
N THR A 166 -24.93 22.83 6.55
CA THR A 166 -25.79 22.44 5.41
C THR A 166 -24.94 21.83 4.29
N LEU A 167 -23.78 22.43 4.01
CA LEU A 167 -22.80 21.91 3.06
C LEU A 167 -22.30 20.51 3.45
N LYS A 168 -21.94 20.24 4.71
CA LYS A 168 -21.52 18.90 5.18
C LYS A 168 -22.56 17.82 4.87
N ARG A 169 -23.85 18.12 5.06
CA ARG A 169 -24.97 17.21 4.73
C ARG A 169 -25.03 16.93 3.23
N ILE A 170 -24.94 17.96 2.39
CA ILE A 170 -24.92 17.82 0.92
C ILE A 170 -23.69 17.02 0.46
N THR A 171 -22.49 17.37 0.92
CA THR A 171 -21.22 16.72 0.54
C THR A 171 -21.21 15.22 0.89
N ALA A 172 -21.72 14.84 2.06
CA ALA A 172 -21.81 13.43 2.46
C ALA A 172 -22.79 12.62 1.57
N PHE A 173 -23.90 13.22 1.15
CA PHE A 173 -24.85 12.59 0.22
C PHE A 173 -24.28 12.54 -1.21
N HIS A 174 -23.62 13.60 -1.68
CA HIS A 174 -23.07 13.68 -3.03
C HIS A 174 -21.98 12.63 -3.32
N ASN A 175 -21.29 12.10 -2.31
CA ASN A 175 -20.34 11.01 -2.55
C ASN A 175 -21.04 9.70 -3.02
N ALA A 176 -22.21 9.36 -2.45
CA ALA A 176 -22.91 8.10 -2.72
C ALA A 176 -24.15 8.24 -3.63
N HIS A 177 -24.49 9.46 -4.04
CA HIS A 177 -25.68 9.76 -4.84
C HIS A 177 -25.38 10.79 -5.93
N ASP A 178 -25.99 10.56 -7.10
CA ASP A 178 -26.05 11.54 -8.19
C ASP A 178 -26.89 12.76 -7.79
N LEU A 179 -26.22 13.89 -7.56
CA LEU A 179 -26.87 15.19 -7.32
C LEU A 179 -26.78 16.12 -8.56
N SER A 180 -26.48 15.60 -9.76
CA SER A 180 -26.38 16.43 -10.98
C SER A 180 -27.71 17.06 -11.44
N GLY A 181 -28.83 16.78 -10.75
CA GLY A 181 -30.10 17.47 -10.96
C GLY A 181 -30.13 18.89 -10.41
N TRP A 182 -29.22 19.21 -9.48
CA TRP A 182 -29.07 20.52 -8.83
C TRP A 182 -27.71 21.14 -9.21
N ASP A 183 -27.64 22.43 -9.56
CA ASP A 183 -26.37 23.10 -9.95
C ASP A 183 -25.50 23.45 -8.73
N LEU A 184 -24.97 22.40 -8.10
CA LEU A 184 -24.00 22.52 -7.03
C LEU A 184 -22.61 22.95 -7.53
N PHE A 185 -22.32 22.91 -8.84
CA PHE A 185 -21.05 23.45 -9.34
C PHE A 185 -21.00 24.96 -9.12
N THR A 186 -22.01 25.70 -9.60
CA THR A 186 -22.03 27.16 -9.50
C THR A 186 -21.98 27.64 -8.05
N SER A 187 -22.75 27.01 -7.15
CA SER A 187 -22.77 27.39 -5.73
C SER A 187 -21.42 27.15 -5.02
N ASN A 188 -20.82 25.96 -5.16
CA ASN A 188 -19.51 25.70 -4.54
C ASN A 188 -18.37 26.51 -5.21
N PHE A 189 -18.42 26.69 -6.53
CA PHE A 189 -17.38 27.43 -7.26
C PHE A 189 -17.39 28.93 -6.91
N LYS A 190 -18.55 29.54 -6.64
CA LYS A 190 -18.63 30.91 -6.06
C LYS A 190 -17.90 30.96 -4.71
N LEU A 191 -18.30 30.11 -3.78
CA LEU A 191 -17.79 30.05 -2.40
C LEU A 191 -16.26 29.86 -2.35
N LEU A 192 -15.72 29.05 -3.26
CA LEU A 192 -14.28 28.84 -3.44
C LEU A 192 -13.55 30.04 -4.08
N ASN A 193 -14.17 30.81 -5.00
CA ASN A 193 -13.53 32.03 -5.52
C ASN A 193 -13.46 33.11 -4.43
N THR A 194 -14.56 33.38 -3.72
CA THR A 194 -14.59 34.35 -2.62
C THR A 194 -13.56 34.00 -1.54
N GLY A 195 -13.42 32.71 -1.21
CA GLY A 195 -12.40 32.26 -0.25
C GLY A 195 -10.94 32.36 -0.72
N ILE A 196 -10.69 32.62 -2.01
CA ILE A 196 -9.36 32.99 -2.53
C ILE A 196 -9.20 34.51 -2.62
N GLU A 197 -10.27 35.23 -2.93
CA GLU A 197 -10.26 36.69 -3.12
C GLU A 197 -10.17 37.46 -1.79
N ASN A 198 -10.88 37.00 -0.76
CA ASN A 198 -10.85 37.57 0.59
C ASN A 198 -9.75 36.93 1.47
N GLY A 199 -9.55 35.62 1.36
CA GLY A 199 -8.54 34.85 2.10
C GLY A 199 -8.88 34.50 3.57
N ASP A 200 -10.10 34.80 4.02
CA ASP A 200 -10.63 34.64 5.38
C ASP A 200 -11.57 33.43 5.56
N MET A 201 -12.06 32.86 4.46
CA MET A 201 -13.03 31.75 4.42
C MET A 201 -12.65 30.57 5.35
N PRO A 202 -13.53 30.15 6.28
CA PRO A 202 -13.25 29.05 7.20
C PRO A 202 -12.79 27.76 6.52
N GLU A 203 -11.71 27.16 7.03
CA GLU A 203 -11.06 25.97 6.46
C GLU A 203 -12.03 24.81 6.17
N GLN A 204 -12.97 24.55 7.08
CA GLN A 204 -13.96 23.49 6.92
C GLN A 204 -14.97 23.76 5.80
N ILE A 205 -15.30 25.03 5.51
CA ILE A 205 -16.15 25.40 4.38
C ILE A 205 -15.38 25.14 3.07
N VAL A 206 -14.11 25.55 3.01
CA VAL A 206 -13.24 25.28 1.84
C VAL A 206 -13.10 23.77 1.59
N ILE A 207 -12.78 22.98 2.62
CA ILE A 207 -12.60 21.52 2.53
C ILE A 207 -13.85 20.84 1.96
N HIS A 208 -15.04 21.12 2.51
CA HIS A 208 -16.27 20.48 2.04
C HIS A 208 -16.75 21.03 0.68
N SER A 209 -16.40 22.28 0.32
CA SER A 209 -16.68 22.84 -1.01
C SER A 209 -15.80 22.22 -2.09
N LEU A 210 -14.52 21.98 -1.79
CA LEU A 210 -13.61 21.22 -2.66
C LEU A 210 -14.13 19.80 -2.87
N GLN A 211 -14.47 19.07 -1.79
CA GLN A 211 -15.05 17.72 -1.87
C GLN A 211 -16.35 17.71 -2.70
N CYS A 212 -17.30 18.61 -2.43
CA CYS A 212 -18.57 18.66 -3.15
C CYS A 212 -18.39 18.95 -4.64
N THR A 213 -17.50 19.88 -5.00
CA THR A 213 -17.18 20.20 -6.41
C THR A 213 -16.50 19.03 -7.12
N HIS A 214 -15.63 18.29 -6.42
CA HIS A 214 -15.03 17.06 -6.94
C HIS A 214 -16.11 16.01 -7.25
N TYR A 215 -17.07 15.78 -6.34
CA TYR A 215 -18.17 14.85 -6.60
C TYR A 215 -19.06 15.28 -7.79
N VAL A 216 -19.38 16.57 -7.96
CA VAL A 216 -20.09 17.07 -9.16
C VAL A 216 -19.38 16.62 -10.45
N ILE A 217 -18.06 16.79 -10.50
CA ILE A 217 -17.24 16.47 -11.68
C ILE A 217 -17.21 14.95 -11.93
N LEU A 218 -17.16 14.12 -10.88
CA LEU A 218 -17.21 12.66 -11.02
C LEU A 218 -18.58 12.15 -11.51
N TRP A 219 -19.69 12.69 -11.01
CA TRP A 219 -21.03 12.31 -11.49
C TRP A 219 -21.32 12.78 -12.92
N HIS A 220 -20.88 13.99 -13.28
CA HIS A 220 -20.91 14.45 -14.68
C HIS A 220 -20.04 13.55 -15.58
N LEU A 221 -18.92 13.03 -15.09
CA LEU A 221 -18.08 12.07 -15.84
C LEU A 221 -18.75 10.69 -15.97
N ALA A 222 -19.38 10.16 -14.92
CA ALA A 222 -20.08 8.86 -14.96
C ALA A 222 -21.14 8.85 -16.07
N LYS A 223 -22.05 9.83 -16.05
CA LYS A 223 -23.06 10.06 -17.11
C LYS A 223 -22.46 10.26 -18.50
N SER A 224 -21.27 10.87 -18.56
CA SER A 224 -20.56 11.06 -19.82
C SER A 224 -19.98 9.76 -20.39
N SER A 225 -19.64 8.78 -19.54
CA SER A 225 -18.98 7.52 -19.92
C SER A 225 -19.94 6.36 -20.24
N GLU A 226 -21.21 6.44 -19.87
CA GLU A 226 -22.23 5.41 -20.19
C GLU A 226 -22.66 5.45 -21.67
N GLY A 227 -22.37 6.56 -22.36
CA GLY A 227 -22.62 6.75 -23.79
C GLY A 227 -23.94 7.47 -24.08
N GLY A 228 -23.93 8.34 -25.10
CA GLY A 228 -25.08 9.17 -25.49
C GLY A 228 -25.04 10.62 -24.97
N SER A 229 -23.99 10.99 -24.22
CA SER A 229 -23.73 12.38 -23.84
C SER A 229 -23.61 13.31 -25.04
N ARG A 230 -24.11 14.55 -24.91
CA ARG A 230 -24.01 15.55 -25.98
C ARG A 230 -22.60 16.16 -25.98
N LYS A 231 -22.19 16.65 -27.15
CA LYS A 231 -20.93 17.40 -27.29
C LYS A 231 -20.90 18.65 -26.40
N ASP A 232 -22.06 19.26 -26.16
CA ASP A 232 -22.22 20.43 -25.29
C ASP A 232 -21.90 20.09 -23.82
N ASP A 233 -22.34 18.92 -23.36
CA ASP A 233 -22.14 18.40 -22.00
C ASP A 233 -20.65 18.13 -21.76
N LEU A 234 -19.99 17.42 -22.69
CA LEU A 234 -18.54 17.16 -22.64
C LEU A 234 -17.70 18.45 -22.67
N VAL A 235 -18.13 19.47 -23.43
CA VAL A 235 -17.47 20.80 -23.43
C VAL A 235 -17.68 21.52 -22.10
N THR A 236 -18.81 21.33 -21.43
CA THR A 236 -19.11 21.92 -20.13
C THR A 236 -18.31 21.25 -19.02
N LEU A 237 -18.31 19.91 -18.97
CA LEU A 237 -17.49 19.12 -18.04
C LEU A 237 -16.00 19.45 -18.18
N ARG A 238 -15.46 19.54 -19.41
CA ARG A 238 -14.08 19.98 -19.65
C ARG A 238 -13.79 21.35 -19.02
N LYS A 239 -14.69 22.33 -19.17
CA LYS A 239 -14.52 23.67 -18.60
C LYS A 239 -14.55 23.64 -17.08
N GLN A 240 -15.54 22.96 -16.50
CA GLN A 240 -15.70 22.79 -15.05
C GLN A 240 -14.46 22.13 -14.42
N MET A 241 -14.03 20.99 -14.97
CA MET A 241 -12.83 20.28 -14.51
C MET A 241 -11.56 21.14 -14.59
N ARG A 242 -11.31 21.83 -15.71
CA ARG A 242 -10.10 22.66 -15.86
C ARG A 242 -10.12 23.89 -14.95
N ALA A 243 -11.28 24.53 -14.78
CA ALA A 243 -11.46 25.62 -13.83
C ALA A 243 -11.22 25.15 -12.37
N PHE A 244 -11.69 23.95 -12.04
CA PHE A 244 -11.51 23.37 -10.72
C PHE A 244 -10.07 22.89 -10.45
N CYS A 245 -9.35 22.36 -11.44
CA CYS A 245 -7.92 22.07 -11.29
C CYS A 245 -7.11 23.32 -10.95
N MET A 246 -7.37 24.45 -11.63
CA MET A 246 -6.75 25.75 -11.29
C MET A 246 -7.16 26.26 -9.90
N MET A 247 -8.41 26.01 -9.48
CA MET A 247 -8.90 26.33 -8.13
C MET A 247 -8.11 25.55 -7.07
N CYS A 248 -8.02 24.22 -7.19
CA CYS A 248 -7.27 23.37 -6.26
C CYS A 248 -5.78 23.73 -6.25
N GLN A 249 -5.18 24.06 -7.40
CA GLN A 249 -3.77 24.48 -7.48
C GLN A 249 -3.51 25.71 -6.61
N ARG A 250 -4.36 26.74 -6.68
CA ARG A 250 -4.26 27.91 -5.79
C ARG A 250 -4.34 27.49 -4.31
N TYR A 251 -5.24 26.59 -3.95
CA TYR A 251 -5.37 26.08 -2.58
C TYR A 251 -4.19 25.24 -2.06
N LEU A 252 -3.31 24.71 -2.91
CA LEU A 252 -2.02 24.13 -2.47
C LEU A 252 -1.13 25.15 -1.72
N THR A 253 -1.33 26.45 -1.98
CA THR A 253 -0.56 27.54 -1.38
C THR A 253 -1.24 28.20 -0.18
N ASN A 254 -2.44 27.72 0.21
CA ASN A 254 -3.18 28.23 1.37
C ASN A 254 -2.37 28.08 2.68
N VAL A 255 -2.61 28.94 3.68
CA VAL A 255 -1.90 28.87 4.97
C VAL A 255 -2.23 27.62 5.80
N ASN A 256 -3.41 27.03 5.59
CA ASN A 256 -3.92 25.90 6.36
C ASN A 256 -3.53 24.55 5.72
N THR A 257 -2.86 23.69 6.50
CA THR A 257 -2.38 22.38 6.02
C THR A 257 -3.51 21.45 5.58
N ALA A 258 -4.65 21.41 6.30
CA ALA A 258 -5.78 20.54 5.94
C ALA A 258 -6.42 20.95 4.61
N VAL A 259 -6.50 22.25 4.33
CA VAL A 259 -6.92 22.78 3.01
C VAL A 259 -5.94 22.35 1.91
N LYS A 260 -4.62 22.45 2.14
CA LYS A 260 -3.62 21.97 1.17
C LYS A 260 -3.75 20.47 0.90
N GLU A 261 -3.83 19.66 1.95
CA GLU A 261 -3.95 18.19 1.85
C GLU A 261 -5.20 17.77 1.09
N GLN A 262 -6.33 18.46 1.32
CA GLN A 262 -7.58 18.20 0.60
C GLN A 262 -7.48 18.58 -0.88
N ALA A 263 -6.91 19.74 -1.19
CA ALA A 263 -6.69 20.19 -2.57
C ALA A 263 -5.69 19.30 -3.31
N PHE A 264 -4.63 18.86 -2.63
CA PHE A 264 -3.62 17.94 -3.16
C PHE A 264 -4.19 16.56 -3.51
N THR A 265 -4.99 15.99 -2.59
CA THR A 265 -5.62 14.67 -2.81
C THR A 265 -6.55 14.73 -4.02
N ILE A 266 -7.44 15.73 -4.06
CA ILE A 266 -8.35 15.97 -5.19
C ILE A 266 -7.60 16.22 -6.51
N LEU A 267 -6.47 16.94 -6.50
CA LEU A 267 -5.64 17.10 -7.69
C LEU A 267 -5.03 15.79 -8.16
N CYS A 268 -4.51 14.95 -7.26
CA CYS A 268 -3.96 13.65 -7.65
C CYS A 268 -5.04 12.75 -8.27
N ASP A 269 -6.23 12.70 -7.67
CA ASP A 269 -7.34 11.91 -8.20
C ASP A 269 -7.84 12.46 -9.54
N LEU A 270 -8.04 13.78 -9.68
CA LEU A 270 -8.47 14.38 -10.95
C LEU A 270 -7.41 14.23 -12.05
N LEU A 271 -6.12 14.43 -11.76
CA LEU A 271 -5.06 14.24 -12.73
C LEU A 271 -4.95 12.78 -13.19
N LEU A 272 -5.16 11.81 -12.29
CA LEU A 272 -5.16 10.39 -12.64
C LEU A 272 -6.42 10.01 -13.45
N ILE A 273 -7.60 10.44 -13.01
CA ILE A 273 -8.90 10.14 -13.64
C ILE A 273 -9.01 10.77 -15.02
N PHE A 274 -8.57 12.02 -15.20
CA PHE A 274 -8.61 12.73 -16.49
C PHE A 274 -7.30 12.59 -17.32
N SER A 275 -6.44 11.63 -16.96
CA SER A 275 -5.22 11.33 -17.71
C SER A 275 -5.48 10.69 -19.08
N HIS A 276 -4.42 10.45 -19.84
CA HIS A 276 -4.46 9.67 -21.08
C HIS A 276 -5.03 8.23 -20.90
N GLN A 277 -5.16 7.73 -19.67
CA GLN A 277 -5.79 6.43 -19.39
C GLN A 277 -7.32 6.43 -19.56
N MET A 278 -7.98 7.59 -19.69
CA MET A 278 -9.42 7.66 -19.98
C MET A 278 -9.81 6.88 -21.24
N VAL A 279 -9.07 7.10 -22.33
CA VAL A 279 -9.40 6.58 -23.67
C VAL A 279 -9.04 5.09 -23.83
N SER A 280 -8.22 4.54 -22.93
CA SER A 280 -7.93 3.12 -22.83
C SER A 280 -9.21 2.28 -22.79
N GLY A 281 -9.22 1.15 -23.49
CA GLY A 281 -10.40 0.28 -23.61
C GLY A 281 -11.43 0.71 -24.67
N GLY A 282 -11.09 1.63 -25.57
CA GLY A 282 -11.95 2.04 -26.70
C GLY A 282 -12.87 3.23 -26.39
N ARG A 283 -12.57 4.01 -25.35
CA ARG A 283 -13.34 5.21 -24.97
C ARG A 283 -12.81 6.48 -25.64
N GLU A 284 -12.48 6.39 -26.93
CA GLU A 284 -11.92 7.49 -27.74
C GLU A 284 -12.79 8.76 -27.71
N HIS A 285 -14.11 8.61 -27.55
CA HIS A 285 -15.05 9.73 -27.40
C HIS A 285 -14.82 10.59 -26.14
N LEU A 286 -14.02 10.12 -25.17
CA LEU A 286 -13.57 10.86 -23.99
C LEU A 286 -12.21 11.55 -24.18
N GLU A 287 -11.52 11.38 -25.32
CA GLU A 287 -10.31 12.16 -25.66
C GLU A 287 -10.49 13.69 -25.43
N PRO A 288 -11.66 14.30 -25.74
CA PRO A 288 -11.93 15.69 -25.39
C PRO A 288 -11.69 16.06 -23.92
N LEU A 289 -11.89 15.15 -22.97
CA LEU A 289 -11.77 15.43 -21.53
C LEU A 289 -10.34 15.32 -21.02
N VAL A 290 -9.41 14.72 -21.78
CA VAL A 290 -8.04 14.47 -21.33
C VAL A 290 -7.33 15.77 -20.92
N TYR A 291 -6.60 15.68 -19.82
CA TYR A 291 -5.84 16.75 -19.21
C TYR A 291 -4.45 16.24 -18.78
N SER A 292 -3.45 17.10 -18.93
CA SER A 292 -2.07 16.84 -18.54
C SER A 292 -1.59 18.03 -17.71
N PRO A 293 -0.90 17.81 -16.58
CA PRO A 293 -0.43 18.90 -15.72
C PRO A 293 0.75 19.64 -16.34
N GLU A 294 0.69 20.98 -16.28
CA GLU A 294 1.82 21.84 -16.66
C GLU A 294 3.01 21.66 -15.70
N ASP A 295 4.23 21.92 -16.16
CA ASP A 295 5.47 21.75 -15.38
C ASP A 295 5.45 22.52 -14.04
N SER A 296 4.72 23.64 -13.98
CA SER A 296 4.41 24.41 -12.77
C SER A 296 3.66 23.55 -11.74
N LEU A 297 2.49 23.02 -12.11
CA LEU A 297 1.67 22.15 -11.28
C LEU A 297 2.42 20.86 -10.90
N GLN A 298 3.20 20.27 -11.80
CA GLN A 298 4.04 19.11 -11.47
C GLN A 298 5.09 19.44 -10.38
N SER A 299 5.69 20.63 -10.44
CA SER A 299 6.66 21.12 -9.46
C SER A 299 6.00 21.50 -8.12
N GLU A 300 4.81 22.08 -8.15
CA GLU A 300 4.02 22.42 -6.94
C GLU A 300 3.56 21.16 -6.19
N LEU A 301 3.12 20.13 -6.91
CA LEU A 301 2.75 18.84 -6.32
C LEU A 301 3.98 18.11 -5.73
N LEU A 302 5.14 18.14 -6.41
CA LEU A 302 6.38 17.60 -5.85
C LEU A 302 6.82 18.37 -4.60
N SER A 303 6.74 19.70 -4.64
CA SER A 303 7.03 20.59 -3.51
C SER A 303 6.11 20.30 -2.32
N PHE A 304 4.82 20.05 -2.54
CA PHE A 304 3.92 19.61 -1.47
C PHE A 304 4.40 18.31 -0.81
N ILE A 305 4.75 17.28 -1.61
CA ILE A 305 5.26 16.01 -1.08
C ILE A 305 6.54 16.20 -0.26
N LEU A 306 7.50 16.99 -0.76
CA LEU A 306 8.75 17.27 -0.05
C LEU A 306 8.53 18.00 1.28
N ASN A 307 7.57 18.93 1.34
CA ASN A 307 7.30 19.73 2.54
C ASN A 307 6.34 19.07 3.55
N HIS A 308 5.44 18.18 3.12
CA HIS A 308 4.36 17.62 3.98
C HIS A 308 4.44 16.11 4.24
N VAL A 309 5.23 15.36 3.46
CA VAL A 309 5.44 13.91 3.70
C VAL A 309 6.79 13.65 4.35
N PHE A 310 7.87 14.16 3.75
CA PHE A 310 9.25 13.93 4.16
C PHE A 310 9.73 14.92 5.25
N ILE A 311 9.00 14.94 6.35
CA ILE A 311 9.28 15.73 7.55
C ILE A 311 10.10 14.90 8.53
N ASP A 312 11.23 15.41 8.99
CA ASP A 312 12.05 14.76 10.01
C ASP A 312 11.30 14.69 11.35
N GLN A 313 11.38 13.52 12.00
CA GLN A 313 10.71 13.25 13.28
C GLN A 313 11.65 13.59 14.45
N ASP A 314 12.13 14.84 14.50
CA ASP A 314 13.19 15.27 15.42
C ASP A 314 12.74 15.29 16.90
N GLU A 315 13.35 14.40 17.68
CA GLU A 315 13.69 14.38 19.12
C GLU A 315 12.71 14.87 20.23
N ASP A 316 11.62 15.57 19.95
CA ASP A 316 10.70 16.14 20.96
C ASP A 316 9.88 15.09 21.73
N THR A 317 9.90 13.81 21.32
CA THR A 317 9.28 12.70 22.10
C THR A 317 10.22 12.15 23.19
N ASN A 318 10.88 13.04 23.95
CA ASN A 318 11.58 12.72 25.20
C ASN A 318 10.75 13.04 26.45
N SER A 319 9.44 13.32 26.28
CA SER A 319 8.44 13.22 27.35
C SER A 319 8.35 11.77 27.84
N THR A 320 8.83 11.52 29.06
CA THR A 320 8.93 10.16 29.64
C THR A 320 7.58 9.51 30.03
N ASP A 321 6.46 10.20 29.80
CA ASP A 321 5.12 9.72 30.08
C ASP A 321 4.49 9.15 28.80
N GLY A 322 4.70 7.84 28.57
CA GLY A 322 4.16 7.12 27.42
C GLY A 322 2.63 6.98 27.45
N GLN A 323 1.93 8.01 27.00
CA GLN A 323 0.48 8.03 26.86
C GLN A 323 0.08 7.33 25.55
N GLN A 324 -0.82 6.36 25.64
CA GLN A 324 -1.16 5.47 24.53
C GLN A 324 -1.89 6.21 23.37
N ASP A 325 -2.52 7.34 23.68
CA ASP A 325 -3.23 8.17 22.70
C ASP A 325 -2.24 8.89 21.74
N ASP A 326 -1.05 9.26 22.22
CA ASP A 326 0.02 9.85 21.38
C ASP A 326 0.53 8.88 20.31
N GLU A 327 0.58 7.58 20.59
CA GLU A 327 0.96 6.56 19.60
C GLU A 327 -0.13 6.43 18.52
N ALA A 328 -1.41 6.44 18.90
CA ALA A 328 -2.52 6.36 17.97
C ALA A 328 -2.54 7.55 16.99
N VAL A 329 -2.44 8.79 17.50
CA VAL A 329 -2.42 10.00 16.67
C VAL A 329 -1.20 10.03 15.74
N LYS A 330 -0.02 9.57 16.19
CA LYS A 330 1.19 9.45 15.34
C LYS A 330 1.01 8.40 14.23
N ILE A 331 0.32 7.28 14.52
CA ILE A 331 -0.02 6.25 13.53
C ILE A 331 -0.99 6.80 12.48
N GLU A 332 -2.04 7.51 12.88
CA GLU A 332 -3.01 8.15 11.96
C GLU A 332 -2.34 9.20 11.07
N ALA A 333 -1.50 10.07 11.65
CA ALA A 333 -0.73 11.06 10.89
C ALA A 333 0.27 10.42 9.90
N LEU A 334 0.87 9.27 10.26
CA LEU A 334 1.71 8.49 9.34
C LEU A 334 0.87 7.85 8.22
N HIS A 335 -0.30 7.28 8.51
CA HIS A 335 -1.22 6.75 7.50
C HIS A 335 -1.65 7.84 6.51
N LYS A 336 -1.98 9.04 7.00
CA LYS A 336 -2.33 10.19 6.15
C LYS A 336 -1.18 10.58 5.21
N ARG A 337 0.05 10.72 5.72
CA ARG A 337 1.25 11.01 4.90
C ARG A 337 1.56 9.88 3.90
N ARG A 338 1.36 8.61 4.28
CA ARG A 338 1.47 7.45 3.38
C ARG A 338 0.44 7.51 2.24
N ASN A 339 -0.79 7.89 2.51
CA ASN A 339 -1.84 8.06 1.49
C ASN A 339 -1.47 9.18 0.50
N LEU A 340 -1.02 10.35 0.99
CA LEU A 340 -0.56 11.47 0.16
C LEU A 340 0.61 11.06 -0.75
N LEU A 341 1.61 10.34 -0.21
CA LEU A 341 2.71 9.81 -1.00
C LEU A 341 2.25 8.81 -2.06
N ALA A 342 1.37 7.87 -1.70
CA ALA A 342 0.83 6.89 -2.63
C ALA A 342 0.05 7.55 -3.78
N ALA A 343 -0.71 8.62 -3.50
CA ALA A 343 -1.42 9.40 -4.51
C ALA A 343 -0.46 10.02 -5.55
N TYR A 344 0.64 10.64 -5.13
CA TYR A 344 1.64 11.17 -6.05
C TYR A 344 2.42 10.06 -6.79
N CYS A 345 2.76 8.96 -6.09
CA CYS A 345 3.41 7.81 -6.70
C CYS A 345 2.55 7.16 -7.80
N LYS A 346 1.21 7.15 -7.67
CA LYS A 346 0.31 6.75 -8.77
C LYS A 346 0.50 7.65 -10.00
N LEU A 347 0.65 8.97 -9.86
CA LEU A 347 0.88 9.88 -10.99
C LEU A 347 2.18 9.57 -11.75
N ILE A 348 3.26 9.22 -11.04
CA ILE A 348 4.53 8.78 -11.65
C ILE A 348 4.33 7.46 -12.39
N ILE A 349 3.69 6.47 -11.75
CA ILE A 349 3.48 5.13 -12.30
C ILE A 349 2.59 5.16 -13.54
N TYR A 350 1.52 5.95 -13.55
CA TYR A 350 0.64 6.11 -14.70
C TYR A 350 1.12 7.18 -15.70
N CYS A 351 2.36 7.67 -15.56
CA CYS A 351 3.00 8.65 -16.44
C CYS A 351 2.13 9.91 -16.70
N VAL A 352 1.48 10.38 -15.64
CA VAL A 352 0.70 11.63 -15.60
C VAL A 352 1.61 12.81 -15.26
N VAL A 353 2.64 12.57 -14.43
CA VAL A 353 3.80 13.47 -14.25
C VAL A 353 5.05 12.80 -14.81
N GLU A 354 6.08 13.58 -15.13
CA GLU A 354 7.33 13.05 -15.67
C GLU A 354 8.04 12.11 -14.68
N MET A 355 8.48 10.94 -15.14
CA MET A 355 9.18 9.96 -14.29
C MET A 355 10.41 10.54 -13.56
N LYS A 356 11.03 11.61 -14.10
CA LYS A 356 12.17 12.30 -13.49
C LYS A 356 11.86 12.90 -12.11
N THR A 357 10.60 13.26 -11.80
CA THR A 357 10.22 13.77 -10.47
C THR A 357 10.31 12.70 -9.38
N GLY A 358 10.31 11.42 -9.78
CA GLY A 358 10.59 10.30 -8.89
C GLY A 358 12.01 10.33 -8.30
N ALA A 359 12.95 11.10 -8.88
CA ALA A 359 14.32 11.19 -8.36
C ALA A 359 14.37 11.72 -6.93
N ASP A 360 13.59 12.78 -6.66
CA ASP A 360 13.48 13.43 -5.35
C ASP A 360 12.75 12.58 -4.30
N ILE A 361 12.03 11.54 -4.73
CA ILE A 361 11.35 10.56 -3.87
C ILE A 361 12.26 9.34 -3.63
N PHE A 362 12.90 8.80 -4.67
CA PHE A 362 13.73 7.60 -4.55
C PHE A 362 14.96 7.86 -3.66
N LYS A 363 15.50 9.09 -3.63
CA LYS A 363 16.58 9.45 -2.69
C LYS A 363 16.20 9.28 -1.21
N GLN A 364 14.93 9.42 -0.87
CA GLN A 364 14.41 9.31 0.50
C GLN A 364 14.29 7.86 1.01
N TYR A 365 14.49 6.86 0.13
CA TYR A 365 14.25 5.43 0.42
C TYR A 365 14.99 4.89 1.66
N MET A 366 16.15 5.43 2.02
CA MET A 366 16.87 5.03 3.24
C MET A 366 16.53 5.88 4.47
N ARG A 367 16.35 7.20 4.33
CA ARG A 367 16.01 8.11 5.43
C ARG A 367 14.66 7.73 6.06
N TYR A 368 13.66 7.44 5.23
CA TYR A 368 12.29 7.12 5.63
C TYR A 368 11.90 5.67 5.33
N TYR A 369 12.84 4.72 5.48
CA TYR A 369 12.61 3.31 5.11
C TYR A 369 11.46 2.64 5.89
N ASN A 370 11.28 2.98 7.16
CA ASN A 370 10.20 2.42 7.98
C ASN A 370 8.83 3.01 7.60
N ASP A 371 8.78 4.32 7.40
CA ASP A 371 7.56 5.09 7.15
C ASP A 371 7.00 4.88 5.74
N TYR A 372 7.89 4.86 4.74
CA TYR A 372 7.53 4.95 3.31
C TYR A 372 8.26 3.93 2.40
N GLY A 373 9.18 3.13 2.95
CA GLY A 373 10.10 2.31 2.15
C GLY A 373 9.41 1.28 1.24
N ASP A 374 8.26 0.76 1.62
CA ASP A 374 7.44 -0.14 0.79
C ASP A 374 6.79 0.59 -0.40
N ILE A 375 6.18 1.77 -0.16
CA ILE A 375 5.58 2.62 -1.21
C ILE A 375 6.65 3.04 -2.23
N ILE A 376 7.82 3.49 -1.74
CA ILE A 376 8.94 3.91 -2.60
C ILE A 376 9.52 2.71 -3.36
N LYS A 377 9.68 1.54 -2.71
CA LYS A 377 10.15 0.29 -3.36
C LYS A 377 9.22 -0.14 -4.48
N GLU A 378 7.91 -0.13 -4.27
CA GLU A 378 6.96 -0.56 -5.31
C GLU A 378 6.87 0.46 -6.45
N THR A 379 6.99 1.77 -6.16
CA THR A 379 7.11 2.82 -7.19
C THR A 379 8.34 2.62 -8.07
N MET A 380 9.51 2.32 -7.48
CA MET A 380 10.71 1.92 -8.23
C MET A 380 10.52 0.60 -8.98
N SER A 381 9.64 -0.30 -8.51
CA SER A 381 9.32 -1.57 -9.18
C SER A 381 8.48 -1.36 -10.43
N LYS A 382 7.39 -0.59 -10.32
CA LYS A 382 6.44 -0.31 -11.40
C LYS A 382 7.06 0.57 -12.48
N THR A 383 7.79 1.64 -12.12
CA THR A 383 8.52 2.47 -13.11
C THR A 383 9.52 1.65 -13.93
N ARG A 384 10.24 0.71 -13.31
CA ARG A 384 11.16 -0.23 -13.99
C ARG A 384 10.44 -1.25 -14.89
N GLN A 385 9.18 -1.58 -14.62
CA GLN A 385 8.36 -2.43 -15.49
C GLN A 385 7.89 -1.68 -16.75
N ILE A 386 7.63 -0.38 -16.63
CA ILE A 386 7.18 0.50 -17.71
C ILE A 386 8.35 0.90 -18.62
N ASP A 387 9.38 1.55 -18.05
CA ASP A 387 10.59 1.92 -18.77
C ASP A 387 11.82 1.71 -17.88
N LYS A 388 12.57 0.64 -18.18
CA LYS A 388 13.82 0.29 -17.48
C LYS A 388 14.90 1.36 -17.60
N ILE A 389 14.98 2.04 -18.76
CA ILE A 389 16.03 3.01 -19.06
C ILE A 389 15.72 4.32 -18.36
N GLN A 390 14.49 4.83 -18.43
CA GLN A 390 14.09 6.03 -17.69
C GLN A 390 14.07 5.81 -16.17
N CYS A 391 13.70 4.61 -15.70
CA CYS A 391 13.85 4.25 -14.29
C CYS A 391 15.34 4.31 -13.87
N ALA A 392 16.26 3.74 -14.67
CA ALA A 392 17.70 3.79 -14.39
C ALA A 392 18.27 5.22 -14.41
N LYS A 393 17.80 6.07 -15.34
CA LYS A 393 18.11 7.53 -15.37
C LYS A 393 17.62 8.24 -14.11
N THR A 394 16.41 7.92 -13.65
CA THR A 394 15.83 8.51 -12.43
C THR A 394 16.58 8.06 -11.18
N LEU A 395 16.96 6.78 -11.08
CA LEU A 395 17.76 6.24 -9.97
C LEU A 395 19.16 6.86 -9.87
N ILE A 396 19.84 7.14 -11.00
CA ILE A 396 21.14 7.82 -10.95
C ILE A 396 20.98 9.32 -10.65
N LEU A 397 19.90 9.96 -11.13
CA LEU A 397 19.57 11.35 -10.79
C LEU A 397 19.35 11.54 -9.28
N SER A 398 18.68 10.61 -8.59
CA SER A 398 18.56 10.61 -7.12
C SER A 398 19.92 10.64 -6.41
N LEU A 399 20.88 9.85 -6.90
CA LEU A 399 22.22 9.78 -6.31
C LEU A 399 23.04 11.04 -6.63
N GLN A 400 22.86 11.62 -7.82
CA GLN A 400 23.46 12.91 -8.20
C GLN A 400 22.91 14.06 -7.34
N GLN A 401 21.60 14.08 -7.07
CA GLN A 401 20.97 15.05 -6.16
C GLN A 401 21.57 14.95 -4.76
N LEU A 402 21.55 13.77 -4.12
CA LEU A 402 22.14 13.56 -2.79
C LEU A 402 23.63 13.94 -2.73
N PHE A 403 24.39 13.66 -3.78
CA PHE A 403 25.80 14.02 -3.86
C PHE A 403 26.00 15.54 -3.94
N ASN A 404 25.14 16.26 -4.66
CA ASN A 404 25.15 17.72 -4.71
C ASN A 404 24.68 18.35 -3.39
N GLU A 405 23.67 17.77 -2.73
CA GLU A 405 23.18 18.18 -1.40
C GLU A 405 24.33 18.06 -0.37
N MET A 406 24.97 16.89 -0.30
CA MET A 406 26.16 16.64 0.53
C MET A 406 27.33 17.59 0.20
N LEU A 407 27.57 17.90 -1.09
CA LEU A 407 28.60 18.88 -1.49
C LEU A 407 28.24 20.31 -1.07
N SER A 408 26.96 20.66 -0.99
CA SER A 408 26.51 21.98 -0.52
C SER A 408 26.65 22.14 1.00
N GLU A 409 26.59 21.05 1.75
CA GLU A 409 26.74 21.03 3.22
C GLU A 409 28.21 20.91 3.66
N LEU A 410 28.97 19.99 3.05
CA LEU A 410 30.34 19.63 3.48
C LEU A 410 31.44 20.24 2.61
N GLY A 411 31.09 20.79 1.44
CA GLY A 411 32.04 21.30 0.45
C GLY A 411 32.82 20.20 -0.29
N HIS A 412 33.60 20.62 -1.30
CA HIS A 412 34.35 19.70 -2.17
C HIS A 412 35.55 19.01 -1.52
N GLY A 413 35.89 19.36 -0.27
CA GLY A 413 36.96 18.73 0.53
C GLY A 413 36.46 17.64 1.49
N PHE A 414 35.23 17.15 1.32
CA PHE A 414 34.62 16.17 2.22
C PHE A 414 35.41 14.85 2.31
N ASP A 415 35.37 14.21 3.48
CA ASP A 415 35.95 12.88 3.67
C ASP A 415 35.06 11.80 3.06
N ARG A 416 35.65 10.95 2.20
CA ARG A 416 34.97 9.77 1.61
C ARG A 416 34.71 8.65 2.63
N SER A 417 35.22 8.72 3.85
CA SER A 417 34.83 7.83 4.97
C SER A 417 33.64 8.36 5.79
N SER A 418 33.16 9.57 5.50
CA SER A 418 32.01 10.18 6.19
C SER A 418 30.72 9.35 6.09
N SER A 419 29.89 9.43 7.12
CA SER A 419 28.58 8.78 7.19
C SER A 419 27.66 9.19 6.04
N SER A 420 27.63 10.48 5.67
CA SER A 420 26.83 10.99 4.56
C SER A 420 27.20 10.33 3.23
N PHE A 421 28.49 10.34 2.86
CA PHE A 421 28.95 9.70 1.62
C PHE A 421 28.74 8.18 1.62
N CYS A 422 29.03 7.52 2.76
CA CYS A 422 28.78 6.08 2.92
C CYS A 422 27.29 5.72 2.82
N GLY A 423 26.39 6.59 3.30
CA GLY A 423 24.94 6.44 3.16
C GLY A 423 24.46 6.49 1.71
N ILE A 424 24.97 7.44 0.92
CA ILE A 424 24.68 7.54 -0.52
C ILE A 424 25.21 6.28 -1.25
N LYS A 425 26.39 5.79 -0.86
CA LYS A 425 26.98 4.57 -1.43
C LYS A 425 26.19 3.30 -1.07
N GLU A 426 25.68 3.18 0.16
CA GLU A 426 24.79 2.08 0.55
C GLU A 426 23.42 2.15 -0.17
N LEU A 427 22.87 3.34 -0.39
CA LEU A 427 21.67 3.54 -1.21
C LEU A 427 21.93 3.08 -2.66
N ALA A 428 23.07 3.47 -3.25
CA ALA A 428 23.47 3.04 -4.59
C ALA A 428 23.63 1.51 -4.69
N ARG A 429 24.23 0.87 -3.68
CA ARG A 429 24.31 -0.60 -3.59
C ARG A 429 22.92 -1.24 -3.55
N ARG A 430 21.95 -0.64 -2.85
CA ARG A 430 20.55 -1.12 -2.83
C ARG A 430 19.83 -0.90 -4.16
N PHE A 431 20.04 0.23 -4.83
CA PHE A 431 19.54 0.47 -6.19
C PHE A 431 20.12 -0.53 -7.20
N SER A 432 21.42 -0.85 -7.10
CA SER A 432 22.08 -1.88 -7.93
C SER A 432 21.38 -3.24 -7.83
N LEU A 433 20.88 -3.64 -6.65
CA LEU A 433 20.11 -4.88 -6.48
C LEU A 433 18.77 -4.90 -7.26
N THR A 434 18.15 -3.74 -7.55
CA THR A 434 16.84 -3.68 -8.24
C THR A 434 16.88 -4.18 -9.69
N PHE A 435 18.06 -4.20 -10.32
CA PHE A 435 18.28 -4.75 -11.66
C PHE A 435 18.29 -6.30 -11.68
N GLY A 436 18.19 -6.97 -10.52
CA GLY A 436 18.08 -8.42 -10.43
C GLY A 436 19.37 -9.16 -10.82
N LEU A 437 19.21 -10.38 -11.37
CA LEU A 437 20.30 -11.24 -11.85
C LEU A 437 20.34 -11.39 -13.38
N ASP A 438 19.24 -11.07 -14.07
CA ASP A 438 19.14 -11.13 -15.53
C ASP A 438 19.77 -9.86 -16.15
N GLN A 439 21.10 -9.92 -16.33
CA GLN A 439 21.88 -8.85 -16.95
C GLN A 439 21.46 -8.58 -18.40
N VAL A 440 20.88 -9.57 -19.11
CA VAL A 440 20.45 -9.40 -20.51
C VAL A 440 19.19 -8.52 -20.55
N LYS A 441 18.20 -8.79 -19.69
CA LYS A 441 16.96 -7.99 -19.59
C LYS A 441 17.16 -6.56 -19.08
N THR A 442 18.33 -6.22 -18.54
CA THR A 442 18.65 -4.90 -17.93
C THR A 442 19.84 -4.19 -18.58
N ARG A 443 20.47 -4.80 -19.59
CA ARG A 443 21.72 -4.37 -20.25
C ARG A 443 21.77 -2.89 -20.62
N ASP A 444 20.80 -2.42 -21.39
CA ASP A 444 20.83 -1.04 -21.94
C ASP A 444 20.54 0.01 -20.86
N ALA A 445 19.72 -0.36 -19.86
CA ALA A 445 19.41 0.49 -18.71
C ALA A 445 20.64 0.67 -17.79
N ILE A 446 21.37 -0.40 -17.50
CA ILE A 446 22.59 -0.32 -16.68
C ILE A 446 23.74 0.37 -17.46
N ALA A 447 23.83 0.18 -18.78
CA ALA A 447 24.77 0.91 -19.62
C ALA A 447 24.47 2.42 -19.67
N MET A 448 23.20 2.81 -19.75
CA MET A 448 22.77 4.21 -19.69
C MET A 448 23.06 4.84 -18.32
N LEU A 449 22.80 4.12 -17.22
CA LEU A 449 23.14 4.54 -15.87
C LEU A 449 24.65 4.84 -15.72
N HIS A 450 25.50 3.97 -16.26
CA HIS A 450 26.95 4.18 -16.25
C HIS A 450 27.39 5.35 -17.16
N LYS A 451 26.74 5.55 -18.31
CA LYS A 451 27.00 6.71 -19.19
C LYS A 451 26.69 8.02 -18.49
N ASP A 452 25.48 8.17 -17.97
CA ASP A 452 25.02 9.42 -17.35
C ASP A 452 25.75 9.69 -16.01
N GLY A 453 26.13 8.64 -15.28
CA GLY A 453 27.01 8.74 -14.11
C GLY A 453 28.45 9.18 -14.42
N ILE A 454 29.00 8.77 -15.57
CA ILE A 454 30.29 9.28 -16.07
C ILE A 454 30.16 10.74 -16.48
N GLU A 455 29.13 11.09 -17.27
CA GLU A 455 28.89 12.48 -17.70
C GLU A 455 28.79 13.44 -16.50
N PHE A 456 28.13 13.02 -15.41
CA PHE A 456 28.08 13.79 -14.16
C PHE A 456 29.44 13.92 -13.44
N ALA A 457 30.21 12.82 -13.32
CA ALA A 457 31.49 12.81 -12.62
C ALA A 457 32.56 13.71 -13.25
N PHE A 458 32.44 13.99 -14.56
CA PHE A 458 33.34 14.86 -15.34
C PHE A 458 32.68 16.17 -15.80
N LYS A 459 31.44 16.45 -15.37
CA LYS A 459 30.65 17.63 -15.78
C LYS A 459 31.35 18.95 -15.46
N ASP A 460 31.86 19.06 -14.23
CA ASP A 460 32.39 20.30 -13.68
C ASP A 460 33.92 20.15 -13.51
N PRO A 461 34.74 20.97 -14.21
CA PRO A 461 36.19 20.81 -14.27
C PRO A 461 36.89 21.15 -12.95
N SER A 462 38.17 20.81 -12.82
CA SER A 462 38.91 21.03 -11.57
C SER A 462 39.07 22.53 -11.25
N PRO A 463 38.71 23.00 -10.04
CA PRO A 463 38.96 24.37 -9.61
C PRO A 463 40.46 24.68 -9.41
N GLN A 464 41.31 23.65 -9.47
CA GLN A 464 42.77 23.76 -9.36
C GLN A 464 43.47 23.95 -10.73
N GLY A 465 42.72 23.94 -11.83
CA GLY A 465 43.24 24.10 -13.20
C GLY A 465 43.45 22.79 -13.96
N GLU A 466 44.06 22.88 -15.14
CA GLU A 466 44.29 21.72 -16.01
C GLU A 466 45.18 20.67 -15.32
N GLY A 467 44.69 19.42 -15.26
CA GLY A 467 45.40 18.29 -14.64
C GLY A 467 45.00 17.98 -13.20
N GLY A 468 44.23 18.85 -12.52
CA GLY A 468 43.61 18.56 -11.23
C GLY A 468 42.39 17.62 -11.33
N PRO A 469 41.92 17.04 -10.22
CA PRO A 469 40.74 16.17 -10.21
C PRO A 469 39.45 16.97 -10.50
N PRO A 470 38.55 16.48 -11.39
CA PRO A 470 37.22 17.06 -11.59
C PRO A 470 36.40 17.13 -10.30
N LEU A 471 35.50 18.12 -10.22
CA LEU A 471 34.77 18.45 -8.99
C LEU A 471 33.96 17.28 -8.43
N ASN A 472 33.39 16.48 -9.33
CA ASN A 472 32.46 15.39 -9.01
C ASN A 472 33.15 14.00 -9.09
N LEU A 473 34.49 13.92 -9.17
CA LEU A 473 35.22 12.68 -9.44
C LEU A 473 34.92 11.57 -8.40
N ALA A 474 34.68 11.95 -7.13
CA ALA A 474 34.31 11.04 -6.05
C ALA A 474 32.98 10.29 -6.30
N PHE A 475 32.09 10.79 -7.18
CA PHE A 475 30.87 10.08 -7.58
C PHE A 475 31.16 8.73 -8.25
N LEU A 476 32.36 8.52 -8.81
CA LEU A 476 32.77 7.23 -9.38
C LEU A 476 32.87 6.10 -8.31
N ASP A 477 33.12 6.43 -7.04
CA ASP A 477 33.06 5.44 -5.96
C ASP A 477 31.62 4.98 -5.67
N ILE A 478 30.61 5.83 -5.91
CA ILE A 478 29.18 5.48 -5.80
C ILE A 478 28.77 4.68 -7.05
N LEU A 479 29.18 5.13 -8.24
CA LEU A 479 28.94 4.45 -9.51
C LEU A 479 29.58 3.05 -9.58
N SER A 480 30.61 2.80 -8.77
CA SER A 480 31.28 1.50 -8.67
C SER A 480 30.34 0.36 -8.23
N GLU A 481 29.31 0.64 -7.42
CA GLU A 481 28.34 -0.36 -6.91
C GLU A 481 27.48 -0.99 -8.03
N PHE A 482 27.27 -0.25 -9.13
CA PHE A 482 26.54 -0.71 -10.31
C PHE A 482 27.40 -1.54 -11.26
N SER A 483 28.74 -1.43 -11.18
CA SER A 483 29.67 -2.11 -12.10
C SER A 483 29.65 -3.64 -11.98
N SER A 484 29.04 -4.20 -10.93
CA SER A 484 28.76 -5.64 -10.76
C SER A 484 27.63 -6.15 -11.67
N LYS A 485 26.79 -5.26 -12.21
CA LYS A 485 25.62 -5.57 -13.05
C LYS A 485 25.89 -5.46 -14.55
N LEU A 486 26.98 -4.80 -14.95
CA LEU A 486 27.44 -4.78 -16.36
C LEU A 486 27.94 -6.15 -16.81
N MET A 487 27.50 -6.59 -18.00
CA MET A 487 28.05 -7.76 -18.69
C MET A 487 29.52 -7.53 -19.09
N ARG A 488 30.32 -8.61 -19.22
CA ARG A 488 31.74 -8.58 -19.60
C ARG A 488 32.02 -7.82 -20.91
N GLN A 489 31.08 -7.82 -21.85
CA GLN A 489 31.17 -7.03 -23.09
C GLN A 489 30.99 -5.53 -22.83
N ASP A 490 29.94 -5.15 -22.10
CA ASP A 490 29.59 -3.73 -21.89
C ASP A 490 30.54 -3.03 -20.93
N LYS A 491 31.20 -3.77 -20.02
CA LYS A 491 32.34 -3.23 -19.26
C LYS A 491 33.43 -2.65 -20.16
N ARG A 492 33.72 -3.26 -21.31
CA ARG A 492 34.66 -2.72 -22.31
C ARG A 492 34.09 -1.46 -22.98
N THR A 493 32.81 -1.47 -23.36
CA THR A 493 32.13 -0.31 -23.97
C THR A 493 32.11 0.90 -23.03
N VAL A 494 31.75 0.69 -21.76
CA VAL A 494 31.73 1.73 -20.71
C VAL A 494 33.16 2.20 -20.40
N HIS A 495 34.16 1.32 -20.41
CA HIS A 495 35.56 1.75 -20.26
C HIS A 495 36.03 2.62 -21.43
N MET A 496 35.74 2.24 -22.68
CA MET A 496 36.04 3.06 -23.87
C MET A 496 35.23 4.37 -23.92
N TYR A 497 34.12 4.44 -23.18
CA TYR A 497 33.36 5.68 -23.00
C TYR A 497 34.03 6.58 -21.95
N LEU A 498 34.43 6.03 -20.80
CA LEU A 498 35.21 6.72 -19.75
C LEU A 498 36.53 7.30 -20.31
N GLU A 499 37.20 6.59 -21.20
CA GLU A 499 38.44 7.04 -21.86
C GLU A 499 38.26 8.29 -22.74
N ARG A 500 37.02 8.73 -23.02
CA ARG A 500 36.76 10.02 -23.71
C ARG A 500 36.84 11.23 -22.78
N PHE A 501 36.74 11.02 -21.47
CA PHE A 501 36.77 12.07 -20.43
C PHE A 501 38.10 12.08 -19.65
N MET A 502 38.83 10.97 -19.64
CA MET A 502 40.16 10.89 -19.03
C MET A 502 41.25 11.41 -19.97
N THR A 503 42.09 12.35 -19.53
CA THR A 503 43.35 12.63 -20.21
C THR A 503 44.42 11.60 -19.86
N PHE A 504 45.49 11.51 -20.67
CA PHE A 504 46.63 10.64 -20.40
C PHE A 504 47.30 10.92 -19.04
N GLN A 505 47.33 12.19 -18.61
CA GLN A 505 47.86 12.57 -17.29
C GLN A 505 46.99 12.01 -16.16
N MET A 506 45.66 12.14 -16.26
CA MET A 506 44.71 11.63 -15.24
C MET A 506 44.87 10.12 -15.02
N ALA A 507 45.11 9.35 -16.08
CA ALA A 507 45.34 7.90 -16.01
C ALA A 507 46.67 7.50 -15.33
N LEU A 508 47.63 8.43 -15.22
CA LEU A 508 48.91 8.24 -14.53
C LEU A 508 48.88 8.62 -13.05
N GLN A 509 47.93 9.46 -12.61
CA GLN A 509 47.87 9.93 -11.22
C GLN A 509 47.60 8.80 -10.21
N ARG A 510 48.17 8.91 -9.01
CA ARG A 510 48.12 7.87 -7.95
C ARG A 510 47.81 8.41 -6.55
N GLU A 511 47.53 9.70 -6.41
CA GLU A 511 47.17 10.33 -5.14
C GLU A 511 45.75 9.95 -4.70
N ASP A 512 45.44 10.07 -3.40
CA ASP A 512 44.19 9.57 -2.82
C ASP A 512 42.91 10.22 -3.37
N CYS A 513 43.01 11.43 -3.94
CA CYS A 513 41.92 12.09 -4.65
C CYS A 513 41.56 11.42 -5.99
N TRP A 514 42.46 10.63 -6.58
CA TRP A 514 42.24 9.86 -7.82
C TRP A 514 41.79 8.41 -7.59
N LEU A 515 41.79 7.94 -6.34
CA LEU A 515 41.30 6.59 -5.99
C LEU A 515 39.90 6.26 -6.53
N PRO A 516 38.90 7.16 -6.60
CA PRO A 516 37.60 6.87 -7.19
C PRO A 516 37.70 6.47 -8.67
N LEU A 517 38.54 7.18 -9.45
CA LEU A 517 38.77 6.91 -10.86
C LEU A 517 39.51 5.59 -11.07
N ILE A 518 40.55 5.34 -10.25
CA ILE A 518 41.33 4.10 -10.29
C ILE A 518 40.43 2.89 -9.95
N SER A 519 39.63 2.99 -8.90
CA SER A 519 38.75 1.91 -8.42
C SER A 519 37.65 1.59 -9.43
N TYR A 520 37.00 2.62 -9.99
CA TYR A 520 35.97 2.47 -11.02
C TYR A 520 36.54 1.90 -12.33
N ARG A 521 37.72 2.38 -12.78
CA ARG A 521 38.41 1.80 -13.95
C ARG A 521 38.74 0.32 -13.72
N ASN A 522 39.26 -0.02 -12.55
CA ASN A 522 39.59 -1.40 -12.20
C ASN A 522 38.35 -2.30 -12.19
N SER A 523 37.20 -1.84 -11.70
CA SER A 523 35.98 -2.67 -11.68
C SER A 523 35.38 -2.94 -13.07
N LEU A 524 35.68 -2.09 -14.06
CA LEU A 524 35.42 -2.33 -15.48
C LEU A 524 36.46 -3.28 -16.11
N GLN A 525 37.74 -3.16 -15.74
CA GLN A 525 38.82 -3.99 -16.27
C GLN A 525 38.90 -5.41 -15.67
N ALA A 526 38.38 -5.64 -14.47
CA ALA A 526 38.44 -6.92 -13.72
C ALA A 526 37.65 -8.10 -14.33
N GLY A 527 37.25 -8.00 -15.61
CA GLY A 527 36.76 -9.10 -16.44
C GLY A 527 37.70 -9.42 -17.62
N GLY A 528 39.00 -9.14 -17.49
CA GLY A 528 40.00 -9.26 -18.56
C GLY A 528 40.32 -10.71 -18.95
N ASP A 529 41.19 -11.36 -18.19
CA ASP A 529 42.38 -12.00 -18.80
C ASP A 529 42.68 -13.47 -18.39
N ASP A 530 41.80 -14.14 -17.62
CA ASP A 530 42.10 -15.43 -16.96
C ASP A 530 41.56 -16.69 -17.70
N ASP A 531 41.10 -16.56 -18.95
CA ASP A 531 40.53 -17.69 -19.74
C ASP A 531 41.40 -18.13 -20.94
N THR A 532 42.44 -17.37 -21.28
CA THR A 532 43.14 -17.49 -22.59
C THR A 532 44.37 -18.41 -22.57
N MET A 533 44.73 -19.02 -21.43
CA MET A 533 45.96 -19.83 -21.28
C MET A 533 45.75 -21.25 -20.73
N SER A 534 44.80 -22.04 -21.28
CA SER A 534 44.75 -23.50 -21.03
C SER A 534 44.04 -24.34 -22.12
N VAL A 535 44.38 -24.16 -23.40
CA VAL A 535 43.94 -25.07 -24.50
C VAL A 535 45.05 -25.39 -25.52
N MET A 536 46.10 -26.09 -25.07
CA MET A 536 47.03 -26.95 -25.84
C MET A 536 48.06 -27.50 -24.83
N SER A 537 48.21 -28.80 -24.58
CA SER A 537 48.30 -29.93 -25.52
C SER A 537 47.70 -31.22 -24.94
N GLY A 538 47.35 -32.21 -25.77
CA GLY A 538 46.69 -33.45 -25.33
C GLY A 538 47.43 -34.75 -25.71
N TYR A 539 46.89 -35.88 -25.22
CA TYR A 539 47.25 -37.29 -25.53
C TYR A 539 48.64 -37.76 -25.02
N SER A 540 48.86 -39.00 -24.56
CA SER A 540 47.99 -40.12 -24.07
C SER A 540 48.91 -41.20 -23.40
N SER A 541 48.51 -42.30 -22.75
CA SER A 541 47.21 -42.96 -22.49
C SER A 541 47.31 -43.91 -21.27
N ARG A 542 46.19 -44.51 -20.82
CA ARG A 542 46.05 -45.83 -20.13
C ARG A 542 46.92 -46.14 -18.87
N GLY A 543 46.30 -46.36 -17.70
CA GLY A 543 46.99 -46.98 -16.55
C GLY A 543 46.14 -47.24 -15.29
N SER A 544 45.71 -48.48 -15.09
CA SER A 544 44.85 -48.98 -13.99
C SER A 544 45.45 -48.94 -12.55
N SER A 545 44.73 -48.30 -11.62
CA SER A 545 44.30 -48.83 -10.30
C SER A 545 45.26 -49.03 -9.08
N ILE A 546 44.66 -48.97 -7.87
CA ILE A 546 45.04 -49.57 -6.56
C ILE A 546 46.09 -48.90 -5.59
N ARG A 547 45.61 -48.64 -4.35
CA ARG A 547 46.24 -48.60 -2.99
C ARG A 547 47.54 -47.82 -2.62
N SER A 548 47.32 -46.75 -1.83
CA SER A 548 47.70 -46.60 -0.39
C SER A 548 49.15 -46.50 0.16
N LYS A 549 49.28 -45.61 1.18
CA LYS A 549 50.22 -45.57 2.34
C LYS A 549 51.64 -44.97 2.20
N LYS A 550 51.83 -43.85 2.93
CA LYS A 550 52.99 -43.38 3.74
C LYS A 550 54.39 -44.01 3.51
N THR A 551 55.41 -43.14 3.36
CA THR A 551 56.50 -42.97 4.35
C THR A 551 57.26 -41.63 4.22
N LYS A 552 57.94 -41.24 5.31
CA LYS A 552 59.01 -40.22 5.43
C LYS A 552 60.33 -40.98 5.64
N PRO A 553 61.53 -40.50 5.24
CA PRO A 553 62.45 -39.84 6.21
C PRO A 553 63.49 -38.89 5.51
N PRO A 554 64.67 -38.55 6.07
CA PRO A 554 65.10 -38.30 7.45
C PRO A 554 65.58 -36.84 7.67
N ALA A 555 66.29 -36.53 8.77
CA ALA A 555 66.90 -35.21 9.06
C ALA A 555 68.25 -35.34 9.82
N ALA A 556 69.13 -34.33 9.74
CA ALA A 556 70.36 -34.11 10.53
C ALA A 556 70.99 -32.73 10.18
N THR A 557 71.77 -31.99 10.99
CA THR A 557 72.04 -31.92 12.46
C THR A 557 72.84 -30.64 12.80
N ALA A 558 72.66 -30.08 14.02
CA ALA A 558 73.54 -29.12 14.74
C ALA A 558 73.83 -27.71 14.14
N GLY A 559 74.17 -26.66 14.92
CA GLY A 559 74.12 -26.47 16.39
C GLY A 559 75.00 -25.31 16.93
N THR A 560 74.64 -24.72 18.10
CA THR A 560 75.47 -23.85 19.00
C THR A 560 76.07 -22.51 18.48
N SER A 561 76.39 -21.45 19.28
CA SER A 561 75.91 -20.95 20.60
C SER A 561 76.51 -19.55 20.96
N ALA A 562 75.68 -18.61 21.47
CA ALA A 562 75.92 -17.46 22.39
C ALA A 562 77.21 -16.55 22.36
N ALA A 563 77.04 -15.20 22.46
CA ALA A 563 77.32 -14.39 23.69
C ALA A 563 77.52 -12.83 23.57
N LYS A 564 76.79 -12.06 24.40
CA LYS A 564 77.12 -10.80 25.15
C LYS A 564 77.67 -9.49 24.48
N ARG A 565 76.99 -8.35 24.79
CA ARG A 565 77.41 -6.91 25.08
C ARG A 565 76.54 -5.87 24.33
N LYS A 566 76.31 -4.59 24.76
CA LYS A 566 76.43 -3.84 26.06
C LYS A 566 75.55 -2.54 25.97
N LEU A 567 75.09 -2.00 27.10
CA LEU A 567 74.51 -0.64 27.31
C LEU A 567 75.61 0.45 27.50
N PRO A 568 75.39 1.79 27.57
CA PRO A 568 74.16 2.50 28.02
C PRO A 568 73.72 3.76 27.22
N GLU A 569 72.62 4.38 27.70
CA GLU A 569 72.21 5.82 27.78
C GLU A 569 72.69 6.83 26.69
N GLU A 570 71.86 7.76 26.17
CA GLU A 570 70.98 8.72 26.89
C GLU A 570 69.62 9.07 26.22
N GLU A 571 68.73 9.67 27.03
CA GLU A 571 67.72 10.75 26.76
C GLU A 571 66.74 10.72 25.55
N SER A 572 65.44 10.59 25.92
CA SER A 572 64.33 11.51 25.54
C SER A 572 63.35 11.20 24.37
N SER A 573 62.15 11.77 24.55
CA SER A 573 60.99 11.96 23.65
C SER A 573 60.17 10.77 23.11
N THR A 574 59.10 10.47 23.87
CA THR A 574 57.68 10.35 23.43
C THR A 574 57.25 9.46 22.24
N SER A 575 56.35 8.51 22.56
CA SER A 575 55.15 8.12 21.80
C SER A 575 55.28 7.53 20.38
N GLU A 576 55.05 6.21 20.25
CA GLU A 576 53.89 5.70 19.49
C GLU A 576 53.62 4.19 19.68
N VAL A 577 52.40 3.75 19.30
CA VAL A 577 51.94 2.38 18.96
C VAL A 577 52.08 1.24 20.00
N TRP A 578 50.99 0.46 20.20
CA TRP A 578 51.01 -1.02 20.08
C TRP A 578 49.61 -1.62 19.88
N GLN A 579 49.50 -2.51 18.89
CA GLN A 579 48.41 -3.47 18.72
C GLN A 579 48.79 -4.83 19.34
N GLN A 580 47.82 -5.59 19.86
CA GLN A 580 47.71 -7.07 19.84
C GLN A 580 46.69 -7.54 20.91
N SER A 581 46.10 -8.75 20.92
CA SER A 581 45.52 -9.65 19.89
C SER A 581 45.41 -11.06 20.51
N MET A 582 44.23 -11.70 20.41
CA MET A 582 43.96 -13.13 20.74
C MET A 582 43.97 -13.50 22.25
N PRO A 583 43.37 -14.66 22.67
CA PRO A 583 42.70 -15.71 21.89
C PRO A 583 41.25 -16.05 22.31
N THR A 584 40.60 -16.93 21.52
CA THR A 584 39.32 -17.60 21.81
C THR A 584 39.47 -18.89 22.64
N PRO A 585 38.40 -19.34 23.33
CA PRO A 585 38.18 -20.75 23.68
C PRO A 585 37.00 -21.39 22.91
N VAL A 586 36.78 -22.70 23.10
CA VAL A 586 36.00 -23.60 22.21
C VAL A 586 34.64 -24.06 22.80
N MET A 587 33.78 -24.60 21.93
CA MET A 587 32.36 -24.92 22.10
C MET A 587 31.98 -26.07 23.08
N LEU A 588 30.65 -26.18 23.33
CA LEU A 588 29.83 -27.33 23.77
C LEU A 588 29.82 -27.71 25.27
N PRO A 589 28.75 -28.38 25.78
CA PRO A 589 27.47 -28.78 25.15
C PRO A 589 26.19 -28.27 25.87
N SER A 590 25.02 -28.45 25.24
CA SER A 590 23.69 -28.20 25.84
C SER A 590 23.04 -29.47 26.40
N PRO A 591 22.29 -29.40 27.53
CA PRO A 591 21.38 -30.46 27.99
C PRO A 591 19.89 -30.13 27.72
N HIS A 592 19.03 -31.15 27.63
CA HIS A 592 17.58 -31.01 27.41
C HIS A 592 16.73 -31.38 28.64
N LEU A 593 15.68 -30.58 28.86
CA LEU A 593 14.32 -30.95 29.33
C LEU A 593 14.12 -31.98 30.47
N THR A 594 13.48 -31.51 31.55
CA THR A 594 12.43 -32.29 32.24
C THR A 594 11.29 -31.35 32.68
N SER A 595 10.10 -31.90 32.95
CA SER A 595 8.87 -31.13 33.26
C SER A 595 8.14 -31.68 34.48
N THR A 596 7.66 -30.79 35.34
CA THR A 596 6.60 -31.04 36.34
C THR A 596 5.79 -29.75 36.54
N ALA A 597 4.47 -29.83 36.40
CA ALA A 597 3.54 -28.73 36.73
C ALA A 597 2.98 -28.90 38.16
N MET A 598 2.54 -27.80 38.78
CA MET A 598 1.53 -27.79 39.87
C MET A 598 0.87 -26.40 40.00
N ARG A 599 -0.28 -26.36 40.69
CA ARG A 599 -1.34 -25.32 40.62
C ARG A 599 -1.07 -24.00 41.38
N ASP A 600 -1.89 -23.01 41.05
CA ASP A 600 -2.15 -21.77 41.80
C ASP A 600 -2.53 -21.99 43.28
N PRO A 601 -2.20 -21.01 44.14
CA PRO A 601 -3.03 -20.60 45.27
C PRO A 601 -3.61 -19.18 45.07
N LYS A 602 -4.78 -18.92 45.66
CA LYS A 602 -5.48 -17.62 45.59
C LYS A 602 -4.85 -16.56 46.49
N ARG A 603 -5.16 -15.29 46.16
CA ARG A 603 -4.99 -14.07 46.96
C ARG A 603 -5.03 -14.29 48.48
N SER A 604 -4.04 -13.76 49.18
CA SER A 604 -4.18 -13.23 50.55
C SER A 604 -3.66 -11.79 50.57
N ARG A 605 -4.07 -10.99 51.56
CA ARG A 605 -3.76 -9.56 51.70
C ARG A 605 -3.64 -9.19 53.18
N ASP A 606 -2.50 -8.64 53.56
CA ASP A 606 -2.17 -7.94 54.81
C ASP A 606 -0.86 -7.17 54.56
N ASP A 607 -0.43 -6.18 55.35
CA ASP A 607 -0.99 -4.82 55.56
C ASP A 607 0.24 -3.91 55.91
N SER A 608 0.25 -2.67 56.42
CA SER A 608 -0.72 -1.71 56.99
C SER A 608 -0.09 -0.29 57.00
N PHE A 609 -0.78 0.73 57.55
CA PHE A 609 -0.31 1.57 58.68
C PHE A 609 -1.00 2.96 58.78
N MET A 610 -1.62 3.23 59.94
CA MET A 610 -2.04 4.53 60.54
C MET A 610 -3.16 5.39 59.90
N GLY A 611 -4.09 5.91 60.75
CA GLY A 611 -5.19 6.78 60.27
C GLY A 611 -6.24 7.43 61.21
N VAL A 612 -6.16 7.35 62.56
CA VAL A 612 -6.92 8.19 63.55
C VAL A 612 -8.46 7.92 63.77
N TYR A 613 -8.81 7.44 64.99
CA TYR A 613 -9.98 7.65 65.90
C TYR A 613 -11.37 8.22 65.43
N PRO A 614 -12.53 7.95 66.14
CA PRO A 614 -12.89 6.83 67.05
C PRO A 614 -14.36 6.26 66.97
N LEU A 615 -14.64 5.28 67.85
CA LEU A 615 -15.88 4.51 68.19
C LEU A 615 -17.08 5.32 68.79
N PRO A 616 -18.25 4.75 69.23
CA PRO A 616 -18.62 3.34 69.63
C PRO A 616 -19.95 2.79 69.00
N HIS A 617 -20.45 1.55 69.20
CA HIS A 617 -20.80 0.79 70.43
C HIS A 617 -20.92 -0.75 70.20
N ASP A 618 -20.55 -1.56 71.22
CA ASP A 618 -21.23 -2.74 71.82
C ASP A 618 -21.90 -3.89 71.00
N GLN A 619 -21.89 -5.17 71.41
CA GLN A 619 -21.27 -5.84 72.57
C GLN A 619 -21.14 -7.40 72.42
N GLN A 620 -20.23 -7.97 73.23
CA GLN A 620 -20.25 -9.33 73.85
C GLN A 620 -20.02 -10.64 73.05
N GLN A 621 -18.82 -11.18 73.31
CA GLN A 621 -18.37 -12.59 73.37
C GLN A 621 -19.06 -13.38 74.54
N PRO A 622 -18.87 -14.72 74.77
CA PRO A 622 -17.60 -15.46 74.66
C PRO A 622 -17.59 -16.96 74.24
N HIS A 623 -16.34 -17.47 74.17
CA HIS A 623 -15.73 -18.83 74.21
C HIS A 623 -16.56 -20.06 74.69
N GLN A 624 -16.15 -21.35 74.52
CA GLN A 624 -14.81 -21.95 74.33
C GLN A 624 -14.83 -23.39 73.71
N HIS A 625 -13.66 -23.97 73.42
CA HIS A 625 -13.39 -25.38 72.96
C HIS A 625 -13.39 -26.41 74.15
N PRO A 626 -13.24 -27.78 74.02
CA PRO A 626 -12.41 -28.54 73.04
C PRO A 626 -12.76 -30.01 72.61
N GLN A 627 -11.98 -30.53 71.64
CA GLN A 627 -11.42 -31.90 71.44
C GLN A 627 -12.23 -33.24 71.41
N HIS A 628 -12.17 -33.88 70.22
CA HIS A 628 -11.76 -35.29 69.89
C HIS A 628 -12.50 -36.59 70.29
N HIS A 629 -12.52 -37.52 69.30
CA HIS A 629 -12.53 -39.01 69.39
C HIS A 629 -13.85 -39.70 69.86
N GLN A 630 -14.28 -40.88 69.35
CA GLN A 630 -13.89 -41.73 68.19
C GLN A 630 -15.04 -42.73 67.83
N GLN A 631 -14.96 -43.37 66.66
CA GLN A 631 -15.62 -44.64 66.24
C GLN A 631 -17.08 -44.67 65.69
N THR A 632 -17.14 -45.44 64.59
CA THR A 632 -18.22 -46.00 63.74
C THR A 632 -19.10 -47.08 64.39
N PRO A 633 -20.12 -47.69 63.69
CA PRO A 633 -20.91 -47.23 62.52
C PRO A 633 -22.44 -47.55 62.62
N GLN A 634 -23.27 -46.89 61.81
CA GLN A 634 -24.41 -47.57 61.16
C GLN A 634 -24.94 -46.82 59.92
N HIS A 635 -25.57 -47.57 58.99
CA HIS A 635 -26.13 -47.04 57.75
C HIS A 635 -27.43 -46.24 57.99
N HIS A 636 -27.53 -45.07 57.35
CA HIS A 636 -28.72 -44.64 56.61
C HIS A 636 -28.28 -43.91 55.35
N GLN A 637 -29.01 -44.11 54.24
CA GLN A 637 -28.70 -43.50 52.94
C GLN A 637 -29.51 -42.21 52.75
N THR A 638 -28.89 -41.21 52.13
CA THR A 638 -29.59 -40.11 51.44
C THR A 638 -29.26 -40.18 49.94
N PRO A 639 -30.15 -39.71 49.03
CA PRO A 639 -29.99 -39.97 47.60
C PRO A 639 -28.90 -39.10 46.97
N MET A 640 -28.10 -39.69 46.08
CA MET A 640 -27.25 -38.95 45.14
C MET A 640 -28.11 -38.32 44.04
N ASP A 641 -27.83 -37.06 43.70
CA ASP A 641 -28.47 -36.38 42.57
C ASP A 641 -27.99 -36.98 41.23
N TYR A 642 -28.94 -37.60 40.52
CA TYR A 642 -28.74 -38.24 39.23
C TYR A 642 -28.18 -37.26 38.17
N ASN A 643 -28.58 -35.99 38.24
CA ASN A 643 -28.20 -34.96 37.26
C ASN A 643 -26.69 -34.62 37.34
N SER A 644 -26.17 -34.59 38.57
CA SER A 644 -24.73 -34.42 38.84
C SER A 644 -23.90 -35.60 38.31
N GLN A 645 -24.40 -36.84 38.44
CA GLN A 645 -23.70 -38.04 37.97
C GLN A 645 -23.66 -38.14 36.43
N VAL A 646 -24.76 -37.78 35.74
CA VAL A 646 -24.81 -37.69 34.27
C VAL A 646 -23.87 -36.60 33.75
N THR A 647 -23.85 -35.43 34.40
CA THR A 647 -22.95 -34.32 34.03
C THR A 647 -21.48 -34.73 34.12
N TRP A 648 -21.10 -35.48 35.17
CA TRP A 648 -19.72 -35.96 35.35
C TRP A 648 -19.31 -36.99 34.28
N MET A 649 -20.20 -37.92 33.92
CA MET A 649 -19.93 -38.87 32.82
C MET A 649 -19.79 -38.17 31.45
N LEU A 650 -20.59 -37.15 31.17
CA LEU A 650 -20.48 -36.37 29.93
C LEU A 650 -19.17 -35.59 29.87
N ALA A 651 -18.75 -34.96 30.96
CA ALA A 651 -17.47 -34.26 31.06
C ALA A 651 -16.27 -35.23 30.88
N GLN A 652 -16.31 -36.39 31.54
CA GLN A 652 -15.28 -37.42 31.42
C GLN A 652 -15.17 -37.94 29.97
N ARG A 653 -16.31 -38.24 29.33
CA ARG A 653 -16.35 -38.67 27.93
C ARG A 653 -15.77 -37.61 26.99
N GLN A 654 -16.15 -36.35 27.15
CA GLN A 654 -15.66 -35.25 26.32
C GLN A 654 -14.14 -35.05 26.47
N GLN A 655 -13.61 -35.24 27.69
CA GLN A 655 -12.17 -35.20 27.95
C GLN A 655 -11.40 -36.38 27.31
N GLU A 656 -12.02 -37.56 27.24
CA GLU A 656 -11.43 -38.74 26.61
C GLU A 656 -11.49 -38.70 25.07
N GLU A 657 -12.59 -38.19 24.50
CA GLU A 657 -12.70 -37.89 23.07
C GLU A 657 -11.65 -36.84 22.63
N ALA A 658 -11.47 -35.76 23.40
CA ALA A 658 -10.42 -34.77 23.14
C ALA A 658 -9.01 -35.37 23.19
N ARG A 659 -8.74 -36.28 24.14
CA ARG A 659 -7.44 -36.96 24.26
C ARG A 659 -7.17 -37.88 23.07
N GLN A 660 -8.16 -38.66 22.60
CA GLN A 660 -8.02 -39.43 21.36
C GLN A 660 -7.78 -38.53 20.14
N GLN A 661 -8.45 -37.37 20.08
CA GLN A 661 -8.28 -36.43 18.97
C GLN A 661 -6.87 -35.84 18.93
N GLN A 662 -6.27 -35.58 20.09
CA GLN A 662 -4.87 -35.13 20.21
C GLN A 662 -3.85 -36.25 19.89
N GLU A 663 -4.11 -37.50 20.27
CA GLU A 663 -3.30 -38.65 19.83
C GLU A 663 -3.36 -38.86 18.31
N ARG A 664 -4.54 -38.75 17.69
CA ARG A 664 -4.70 -38.80 16.23
C ARG A 664 -3.95 -37.66 15.54
N ALA A 665 -4.03 -36.44 16.05
CA ALA A 665 -3.26 -35.30 15.52
C ALA A 665 -1.74 -35.53 15.63
N MET A 666 -1.26 -36.06 16.76
CA MET A 666 0.16 -36.37 16.96
C MET A 666 0.65 -37.50 16.03
N ASN A 667 -0.18 -38.52 15.78
CA ASN A 667 0.14 -39.59 14.84
C ASN A 667 0.12 -39.10 13.38
N TYR A 668 -0.80 -38.20 13.02
CA TYR A 668 -0.82 -37.56 11.70
C TYR A 668 0.41 -36.67 11.47
N ALA A 669 0.86 -35.95 12.50
CA ALA A 669 2.13 -35.20 12.47
C ALA A 669 3.34 -36.13 12.25
N LYS A 670 3.45 -37.22 13.03
CA LYS A 670 4.50 -38.24 12.85
C LYS A 670 4.49 -38.86 11.44
N LEU A 671 3.32 -39.15 10.89
CA LEU A 671 3.16 -39.67 9.53
C LEU A 671 3.68 -38.65 8.50
N ARG A 672 3.34 -37.36 8.64
CA ARG A 672 3.83 -36.28 7.77
C ARG A 672 5.35 -36.13 7.83
N THR A 673 5.95 -36.17 9.02
CA THR A 673 7.42 -36.08 9.18
C THR A 673 8.13 -37.30 8.57
N ASN A 674 7.59 -38.50 8.76
CA ASN A 674 8.13 -39.72 8.13
C ASN A 674 8.02 -39.67 6.59
N LEU A 675 6.90 -39.17 6.04
CA LEU A 675 6.72 -39.01 4.60
C LEU A 675 7.71 -37.98 4.02
N GLN A 676 7.95 -36.87 4.73
CA GLN A 676 8.97 -35.88 4.34
C GLN A 676 10.40 -36.42 4.42
N HIS A 677 10.69 -37.37 5.32
CA HIS A 677 11.97 -38.08 5.35
C HIS A 677 12.10 -39.14 4.25
N ALA A 678 11.02 -39.81 3.86
CA ALA A 678 10.99 -40.74 2.73
C ALA A 678 11.23 -40.02 1.39
N ILE A 679 10.53 -38.90 1.15
CA ILE A 679 10.69 -38.07 -0.06
C ILE A 679 12.12 -37.52 -0.22
N ARG A 680 12.89 -37.40 0.88
CA ARG A 680 14.32 -37.03 0.84
C ARG A 680 15.30 -38.19 0.57
N ARG A 681 14.82 -39.42 0.30
CA ARG A 681 15.69 -40.57 -0.03
C ARG A 681 15.08 -41.52 -1.07
N GLY A 682 15.32 -41.24 -2.35
CA GLY A 682 15.31 -42.26 -3.40
C GLY A 682 14.43 -41.93 -4.61
N THR A 683 15.07 -41.82 -5.76
CA THR A 683 14.45 -41.91 -7.10
C THR A 683 15.34 -42.79 -7.97
N GLY A 684 14.76 -43.70 -8.76
CA GLY A 684 15.49 -44.53 -9.71
C GLY A 684 14.73 -45.78 -10.15
N LEU A 685 14.78 -46.05 -11.47
CA LEU A 685 14.21 -47.21 -12.20
C LEU A 685 12.66 -47.18 -12.28
N MET A 686 12.03 -47.14 -13.47
CA MET A 686 11.88 -48.18 -14.52
C MET A 686 10.93 -49.31 -14.08
N GLU A 687 10.02 -49.83 -14.92
CA GLU A 687 10.00 -49.95 -16.40
C GLU A 687 8.55 -49.94 -17.00
N GLU A 688 8.37 -50.44 -18.23
CA GLU A 688 7.18 -50.46 -19.13
C GLU A 688 6.00 -51.40 -18.64
N ASP A 689 4.79 -51.47 -19.23
CA ASP A 689 4.19 -50.87 -20.45
C ASP A 689 2.81 -50.17 -20.14
N GLU A 690 1.60 -50.32 -20.73
CA GLU A 690 0.93 -51.18 -21.77
C GLU A 690 -0.35 -50.45 -22.30
N GLU A 691 -0.80 -50.66 -23.56
CA GLU A 691 -2.12 -50.20 -24.10
C GLU A 691 -2.99 -51.37 -24.64
N PRO A 692 -4.34 -51.22 -24.78
CA PRO A 692 -4.87 -50.89 -26.11
C PRO A 692 -6.18 -50.05 -26.19
N ILE A 693 -6.13 -48.98 -27.00
CA ILE A 693 -7.10 -48.50 -28.02
C ILE A 693 -8.59 -48.93 -27.95
N VAL A 694 -9.49 -47.93 -27.92
CA VAL A 694 -10.69 -47.83 -28.80
C VAL A 694 -11.04 -46.36 -29.07
N GLU A 695 -11.51 -46.05 -30.29
CA GLU A 695 -11.72 -44.68 -30.80
C GLU A 695 -13.20 -44.23 -30.78
N ASP A 696 -13.42 -42.93 -30.52
CA ASP A 696 -14.48 -42.08 -31.09
C ASP A 696 -14.03 -40.60 -30.89
N VAL A 697 -13.77 -39.78 -31.93
CA VAL A 697 -14.74 -39.06 -32.78
C VAL A 697 -15.48 -37.95 -31.98
N MET A 698 -15.35 -36.63 -32.24
CA MET A 698 -14.64 -35.89 -33.31
C MET A 698 -14.51 -34.36 -32.98
N MET A 699 -13.87 -33.60 -33.89
CA MET A 699 -13.90 -32.11 -34.08
C MET A 699 -13.13 -31.15 -33.13
N SER A 700 -11.83 -31.01 -33.41
CA SER A 700 -11.15 -29.73 -33.72
C SER A 700 -11.49 -28.42 -32.97
N SER A 701 -10.62 -28.08 -32.01
CA SER A 701 -10.13 -26.73 -31.72
C SER A 701 -8.59 -26.82 -31.53
N GLU A 702 -7.76 -25.77 -31.54
CA GLU A 702 -7.98 -24.34 -31.74
C GLU A 702 -6.71 -23.70 -32.35
N GLY A 703 -6.83 -22.62 -33.12
CA GLY A 703 -5.68 -21.89 -33.66
C GLY A 703 -5.24 -20.75 -32.75
N ARG A 704 -4.53 -21.05 -31.66
CA ARG A 704 -4.05 -20.03 -30.71
C ARG A 704 -2.68 -20.37 -30.10
N MET A 705 -1.64 -19.70 -30.61
CA MET A 705 -0.39 -19.52 -29.87
C MET A 705 -0.50 -18.27 -28.98
N ASP A 706 0.53 -18.03 -28.17
CA ASP A 706 0.72 -16.83 -27.34
C ASP A 706 -0.29 -16.63 -26.19
N ASP A 707 -0.20 -17.50 -25.17
CA ASP A 707 -0.54 -17.18 -23.78
C ASP A 707 0.26 -18.11 -22.82
N LEU A 708 1.51 -17.74 -22.51
CA LEU A 708 2.36 -18.38 -21.49
C LEU A 708 3.11 -17.33 -20.66
N ASN A 709 2.38 -16.63 -19.78
CA ASN A 709 2.95 -15.71 -18.80
C ASN A 709 2.17 -15.77 -17.47
N GLU A 710 2.07 -16.98 -16.90
CA GLU A 710 1.53 -17.17 -15.54
C GLU A 710 2.64 -17.12 -14.48
N GLY A 711 2.33 -16.43 -13.37
CA GLY A 711 2.94 -16.52 -12.04
C GLY A 711 4.36 -17.07 -11.87
N MET A 712 5.34 -16.17 -11.79
CA MET A 712 6.51 -16.38 -10.93
C MET A 712 6.43 -15.43 -9.73
N ASP A 713 6.12 -15.99 -8.55
CA ASP A 713 6.22 -15.29 -7.27
C ASP A 713 7.68 -14.88 -7.02
N PHE A 714 7.99 -13.60 -7.23
CA PHE A 714 9.36 -13.09 -7.16
C PHE A 714 9.75 -12.63 -5.75
N ASP A 715 9.69 -13.57 -4.79
CA ASP A 715 10.16 -13.41 -3.40
C ASP A 715 11.70 -13.32 -3.37
N THR A 716 12.23 -12.23 -3.93
CA THR A 716 13.67 -11.98 -4.01
C THR A 716 14.18 -11.31 -2.76
N MET A 717 14.69 -12.18 -1.88
CA MET A 717 15.62 -11.92 -0.77
C MET A 717 15.12 -10.96 0.31
N ASP A 718 14.85 -11.52 1.50
CA ASP A 718 14.98 -10.78 2.75
C ASP A 718 16.38 -10.12 2.79
N ILE A 719 16.39 -8.81 2.99
CA ILE A 719 17.64 -8.05 3.21
C ILE A 719 18.01 -8.26 4.67
N ASP A 720 19.04 -9.07 4.93
CA ASP A 720 19.56 -9.32 6.28
C ASP A 720 19.87 -8.00 7.01
N LEU A 721 19.08 -7.73 8.06
CA LEU A 721 19.19 -6.62 8.97
C LEU A 721 19.01 -7.16 10.39
N PRO A 722 19.59 -6.50 11.42
CA PRO A 722 19.50 -6.97 12.80
C PRO A 722 18.03 -7.10 13.27
N PRO A 723 17.70 -8.05 14.17
CA PRO A 723 16.31 -8.33 14.56
C PRO A 723 15.59 -7.11 15.13
N SER A 724 14.68 -6.52 14.34
CA SER A 724 13.76 -5.49 14.83
C SER A 724 12.84 -6.06 15.90
N LYS A 725 12.61 -5.26 16.97
CA LYS A 725 11.70 -5.63 18.07
C LYS A 725 10.24 -5.69 17.63
N ASN A 726 9.87 -4.95 16.58
CA ASN A 726 8.49 -4.69 16.17
C ASN A 726 8.00 -5.62 15.05
N ARG A 727 8.39 -6.90 15.09
CA ARG A 727 7.98 -7.89 14.06
C ARG A 727 6.46 -8.15 14.01
N ARG A 728 5.67 -7.67 14.99
CA ARG A 728 4.20 -7.87 15.04
C ARG A 728 3.41 -6.87 14.19
N GLU A 729 3.73 -5.57 14.23
CA GLU A 729 2.97 -4.53 13.49
C GLU A 729 2.93 -4.78 11.97
N ARG A 730 4.02 -5.35 11.40
CA ARG A 730 4.14 -5.66 9.97
C ARG A 730 3.14 -6.71 9.45
N SER A 731 2.31 -7.29 10.33
CA SER A 731 1.25 -8.25 9.97
C SER A 731 -0.11 -7.58 9.69
N GLU A 732 -0.31 -6.35 10.18
CA GLU A 732 -1.61 -5.66 10.14
C GLU A 732 -1.62 -4.52 9.11
N LEU A 733 -0.44 -4.09 8.65
CA LEU A 733 -0.21 -3.06 7.63
C LEU A 733 -0.14 -3.63 6.20
N LYS A 734 -1.29 -4.05 5.64
CA LYS A 734 -1.44 -4.28 4.18
C LYS A 734 -2.86 -3.97 3.64
N PRO A 735 -3.21 -2.69 3.46
CA PRO A 735 -3.68 -2.26 2.14
C PRO A 735 -2.53 -2.50 1.13
N ASP A 736 -2.81 -3.14 0.00
CA ASP A 736 -1.97 -2.87 -1.18
C ASP A 736 -2.37 -1.47 -1.66
N TYR A 737 -1.41 -0.60 -1.92
CA TYR A 737 -1.65 0.77 -2.36
C TYR A 737 -1.72 0.89 -3.89
N PHE A 738 -1.40 -0.20 -4.61
CA PHE A 738 -1.23 -0.27 -6.07
C PHE A 738 -2.01 -1.43 -6.72
N ASP A 739 -2.97 -2.03 -6.01
CA ASP A 739 -3.97 -2.94 -6.58
C ASP A 739 -4.97 -2.12 -7.44
N PRO A 740 -5.33 -2.54 -8.66
CA PRO A 740 -6.44 -1.96 -9.41
C PRO A 740 -7.74 -1.78 -8.61
N ALA A 741 -8.02 -2.64 -7.63
CA ALA A 741 -9.17 -2.50 -6.71
C ALA A 741 -8.94 -1.47 -5.58
N SER A 742 -7.68 -1.11 -5.27
CA SER A 742 -7.28 -0.06 -4.31
C SER A 742 -6.90 1.27 -4.98
N ILE A 743 -7.18 1.43 -6.28
CA ILE A 743 -6.84 2.67 -7.02
C ILE A 743 -7.53 3.89 -6.41
N MET A 744 -8.69 3.70 -5.80
CA MET A 744 -9.48 4.74 -5.14
C MET A 744 -9.45 4.54 -3.61
N ASP A 745 -9.56 5.63 -2.87
CA ASP A 745 -9.85 5.60 -1.43
C ASP A 745 -11.26 5.02 -1.14
N GLU A 746 -11.57 4.73 0.14
CA GLU A 746 -12.89 4.25 0.61
C GLU A 746 -14.05 5.22 0.25
N SER A 747 -13.72 6.49 0.00
CA SER A 747 -14.60 7.51 -0.56
C SER A 747 -15.01 7.19 -2.01
N ILE A 748 -14.05 7.03 -2.93
CA ILE A 748 -14.29 6.98 -4.39
C ILE A 748 -14.46 5.55 -4.94
N THR A 749 -13.99 4.50 -4.24
CA THR A 749 -14.14 3.07 -4.67
C THR A 749 -15.57 2.68 -5.04
N ARG A 750 -16.54 3.38 -4.45
CA ARG A 750 -17.98 3.12 -4.53
C ARG A 750 -18.62 3.58 -5.85
N VAL A 751 -18.00 4.51 -6.57
CA VAL A 751 -18.53 5.03 -7.87
C VAL A 751 -18.38 3.98 -8.99
N ASN A 752 -17.33 3.17 -8.97
CA ASN A 752 -17.09 2.14 -10.01
C ASN A 752 -18.13 0.99 -10.03
N HIS A 753 -19.00 0.89 -9.02
CA HIS A 753 -20.11 -0.08 -9.02
C HIS A 753 -21.27 0.30 -9.95
N LEU A 754 -21.25 1.48 -10.57
CA LEU A 754 -22.25 1.94 -11.56
C LEU A 754 -22.06 1.35 -12.97
N THR A 755 -21.27 0.28 -13.13
CA THR A 755 -21.25 -0.49 -14.39
C THR A 755 -22.22 -1.67 -14.27
N PRO A 756 -23.34 -1.69 -15.02
CA PRO A 756 -24.24 -2.84 -15.02
C PRO A 756 -23.52 -4.13 -15.42
N CYS A 757 -23.79 -5.22 -14.70
CA CYS A 757 -23.24 -6.53 -15.03
C CYS A 757 -23.77 -7.01 -16.40
N MET A 758 -22.98 -6.79 -17.46
CA MET A 758 -23.24 -7.31 -18.82
C MET A 758 -23.52 -8.83 -18.77
N PRO A 759 -24.75 -9.28 -19.07
CA PRO A 759 -25.11 -10.69 -18.91
C PRO A 759 -24.34 -11.59 -19.88
N LYS A 760 -23.54 -12.52 -19.34
CA LYS A 760 -22.87 -13.56 -20.14
C LYS A 760 -23.87 -14.60 -20.66
N GLY A 761 -24.47 -14.29 -21.81
CA GLY A 761 -25.02 -15.30 -22.73
C GLY A 761 -26.53 -15.35 -22.83
N LEU A 762 -27.06 -14.84 -23.94
CA LEU A 762 -28.33 -15.27 -24.53
C LEU A 762 -28.19 -15.23 -26.05
N ARG A 763 -28.07 -16.42 -26.66
CA ARG A 763 -27.83 -16.59 -28.11
C ARG A 763 -28.90 -17.50 -28.70
N SER A 764 -30.00 -16.92 -29.16
CA SER A 764 -31.11 -17.68 -29.76
C SER A 764 -31.87 -16.86 -30.81
N TYR A 765 -31.82 -17.36 -32.05
CA TYR A 765 -32.83 -17.30 -33.12
C TYR A 765 -33.65 -16.03 -33.37
N LEU A 766 -33.57 -15.54 -34.62
CA LEU A 766 -34.76 -15.18 -35.41
C LEU A 766 -34.43 -15.26 -36.92
N ASP A 767 -35.23 -16.01 -37.68
CA ASP A 767 -35.13 -16.11 -39.15
C ASP A 767 -35.85 -14.94 -39.86
N PRO A 768 -35.35 -14.47 -41.01
CA PRO A 768 -36.11 -13.64 -41.93
C PRO A 768 -36.71 -14.46 -43.10
N GLN A 769 -38.03 -14.67 -43.10
CA GLN A 769 -38.78 -15.09 -44.30
C GLN A 769 -39.06 -13.88 -45.23
N PRO A 770 -39.27 -14.09 -46.54
CA PRO A 770 -39.08 -13.05 -47.55
C PRO A 770 -40.34 -12.25 -47.90
N THR A 771 -40.15 -11.06 -48.49
CA THR A 771 -41.20 -10.28 -49.15
C THR A 771 -40.86 -10.07 -50.64
N THR A 772 -41.87 -10.20 -51.50
CA THR A 772 -41.70 -10.21 -52.97
C THR A 772 -42.02 -8.86 -53.61
N GLY A 773 -41.17 -8.42 -54.54
CA GLY A 773 -41.08 -7.01 -54.97
C GLY A 773 -42.22 -6.45 -55.82
N ALA A 774 -42.07 -5.16 -56.19
CA ALA A 774 -42.71 -4.54 -57.34
C ALA A 774 -41.85 -3.38 -57.91
N MET A 775 -41.34 -3.59 -59.13
CA MET A 775 -41.07 -2.63 -60.22
C MET A 775 -40.24 -1.33 -60.02
N SER A 776 -39.44 -1.05 -61.06
CA SER A 776 -38.64 0.17 -61.32
C SER A 776 -39.33 0.98 -62.47
N PRO A 777 -38.77 2.04 -63.11
CA PRO A 777 -37.49 2.75 -62.89
C PRO A 777 -37.54 4.30 -62.99
N ALA A 778 -36.45 4.98 -62.59
CA ALA A 778 -35.98 6.22 -63.23
C ALA A 778 -34.51 6.57 -62.85
N ALA A 779 -33.78 7.16 -63.79
CA ALA A 779 -32.44 7.76 -63.69
C ALA A 779 -32.39 8.94 -64.72
N PRO A 780 -31.38 9.84 -64.85
CA PRO A 780 -29.95 9.56 -64.63
C PRO A 780 -29.01 10.77 -64.24
N GLN A 781 -27.69 10.52 -64.36
CA GLN A 781 -26.56 11.45 -64.63
C GLN A 781 -25.79 12.14 -63.46
N ARG A 782 -24.45 12.12 -63.63
CA ARG A 782 -23.40 12.94 -62.98
C ARG A 782 -22.80 13.89 -64.04
N PRO A 783 -22.07 14.97 -63.66
CA PRO A 783 -20.59 14.89 -63.70
C PRO A 783 -19.88 15.68 -62.56
N GLN A 784 -18.91 15.09 -61.85
CA GLN A 784 -17.42 15.27 -61.98
C GLN A 784 -16.79 16.23 -60.94
N ARG A 785 -15.46 16.09 -60.71
CA ARG A 785 -14.63 16.92 -59.81
C ARG A 785 -13.96 18.08 -60.58
N PRO A 786 -13.30 19.05 -59.91
CA PRO A 786 -11.85 18.90 -59.77
C PRO A 786 -11.24 19.32 -58.42
N GLN A 787 -9.98 18.90 -58.23
CA GLN A 787 -8.91 19.44 -57.37
C GLN A 787 -7.67 19.60 -58.30
N PRO A 788 -6.51 20.17 -57.88
CA PRO A 788 -6.13 20.78 -56.60
C PRO A 788 -5.55 22.21 -56.78
N LEU A 789 -4.96 22.79 -55.73
CA LEU A 789 -3.79 23.69 -55.87
C LEU A 789 -2.92 23.67 -54.60
N LEU A 790 -1.60 23.68 -54.79
CA LEU A 790 -0.56 23.81 -53.76
C LEU A 790 0.17 25.14 -53.95
N VAL A 791 0.49 25.83 -52.86
CA VAL A 791 1.51 26.91 -52.84
C VAL A 791 2.36 26.75 -51.57
N PHE A 792 3.63 27.13 -51.68
CA PHE A 792 4.70 26.87 -50.71
C PHE A 792 5.13 28.13 -49.93
N SER A 793 5.88 27.89 -48.85
CA SER A 793 7.06 28.65 -48.42
C SER A 793 6.98 29.87 -47.48
N LEU A 794 7.79 29.70 -46.42
CA LEU A 794 8.79 30.60 -45.83
C LEU A 794 8.41 31.51 -44.64
N ALA A 795 9.38 31.56 -43.73
CA ALA A 795 9.46 32.35 -42.50
C ALA A 795 10.33 33.62 -42.74
N PRO A 796 10.70 34.40 -41.70
CA PRO A 796 11.68 33.96 -40.69
C PRO A 796 11.10 33.61 -39.31
#